data_AF-A0A7S4Q2C9-F1
#
_entry.id   AF-A0A7S4Q2C9-F1
#
_cell.length_a   1.000
_cell.length_b   1.000
_cell.length_c   1.000
_cell.angle_alpha   90.00
_cell.angle_beta   90.00
_cell.angle_gamma   90.00
#
_symmetry.space_group_name_H-M   'P 1'
#
loop_
_entity.id
_entity.type
_entity.pdbx_description
1 polymer ?
#
loop_
_entity_poly.entity_id
_entity_poly.type
_entity_poly.pdbx_seq_one_letter_code
_entity_poly.pdbx_strand_id
1 'polypeptide(L)'
;MPSSVVVEPVQLLRVCRHEKHWQYEVCPEGARLLESHGSRRIAVTTICGLYRTGKSYILNLLLERLQRKLPLFQVGGTTRACTEGLWLWGSVDSESPAAPLMAFVDCEGFGSTDSDRTRDAQLMTLCALLSSVLVLNTKGALSEGLFSALALCCRFAEHVEERGNEASRPSLMWVLRDFQLELLDPHGRPISPSEYLEQALRAAPAAGYNAERGEAAQEVRQSLLRFFNQRSCVTLVRPAIEEEDLQQLERLPYASLRSEFRAGVEALRSQLVSQCHHSPKAVGGQPISCIAFVALMRQLVTAMNEDSVLSIRGAWDSVQHSACVNLTEELRTNFCGGLRAMAEGKPLPNGAQLPMPDESLEQVLKEQRNRVKVIWQQQAVGDEEVRLEYWKELEEQLHLDENAVRERNVRLADKQLSDAGQRWLQWLEDDAGSRTAGERACQELLGLMQRMPSAPLCRAAATALEASARRVARARGEALAERGHARKQAENCMSQAQRREQEEGRRKDLEGKVQDLEVQLERARQALAAEQSAHQAQDVELQNAKAHSHAAQADLEALRAVEHELRAQLRNFAERESHLESENQRLAAEAAAAETERLSSERSARIAGLEAKTSTEQRQRLESQLQEHTAKLAQFQGTLDREKAEHQALQSRHEQLQRQHDEGDSTSKRQREAERQELRDAKQNLALSQEQVKTLQADIQGMRAQLQATEGHLASSRTREQDEVSRLHRAHAEREAQLREQLEWAKSAATKAESKAIASDKAARKARWEADTLLEEKRWLEAELKRLSPGGGQRPGVERPSLM
;
A
#
# COMPACT_ATOMS: atom_id res chain seq x y z
N MET A 1 20.53 29.99 4.19
CA MET A 1 21.41 28.98 4.81
C MET A 1 20.54 27.76 5.11
N PRO A 2 20.54 26.67 4.32
CA PRO A 2 19.77 25.50 4.68
C PRO A 2 20.62 24.60 5.59
N SER A 3 20.38 24.72 6.88
CA SER A 3 20.83 23.83 7.94
C SER A 3 19.83 22.67 8.06
N SER A 4 20.07 21.55 7.39
CA SER A 4 19.28 20.32 7.58
C SER A 4 20.16 19.07 7.57
N VAL A 5 21.43 19.20 7.98
CA VAL A 5 22.21 18.04 8.41
C VAL A 5 21.66 17.64 9.78
N VAL A 6 21.03 16.48 9.86
CA VAL A 6 20.63 15.85 11.13
C VAL A 6 21.85 15.82 12.06
N VAL A 7 21.84 16.66 13.09
CA VAL A 7 23.01 16.88 13.98
C VAL A 7 23.22 15.64 14.86
N GLU A 8 22.15 14.99 15.29
CA GLU A 8 22.16 13.81 16.17
C GLU A 8 21.27 12.70 15.60
N PRO A 9 21.68 11.42 15.72
CA PRO A 9 20.87 10.29 15.25
C PRO A 9 19.48 10.25 15.89
N VAL A 10 18.45 10.06 15.07
CA VAL A 10 17.04 10.04 15.52
C VAL A 10 16.47 8.64 15.33
N GLN A 11 15.80 8.11 16.34
CA GLN A 11 15.16 6.79 16.22
C GLN A 11 13.98 6.87 15.23
N LEU A 12 13.94 5.94 14.26
CA LEU A 12 12.84 5.80 13.29
C LEU A 12 11.86 4.70 13.70
N LEU A 13 12.40 3.59 14.20
CA LEU A 13 11.62 2.43 14.60
C LEU A 13 12.11 1.95 15.97
N ARG A 14 11.18 1.78 16.89
CA ARG A 14 11.40 1.13 18.18
C ARG A 14 10.85 -0.29 18.14
N VAL A 15 11.54 -1.20 18.80
CA VAL A 15 11.09 -2.59 18.96
C VAL A 15 10.87 -2.83 20.44
N CYS A 16 9.63 -3.12 20.81
CA CYS A 16 9.20 -3.39 22.18
C CYS A 16 8.83 -4.87 22.29
N ARG A 17 9.08 -5.49 23.44
CA ARG A 17 8.62 -6.84 23.75
C ARG A 17 7.40 -6.76 24.66
N HIS A 18 6.23 -7.10 24.14
CA HIS A 18 5.00 -7.22 24.93
C HIS A 18 4.72 -8.71 25.16
N GLU A 19 4.93 -9.17 26.39
CA GLU A 19 4.76 -10.58 26.79
C GLU A 19 5.60 -11.56 25.93
N LYS A 20 4.93 -12.27 25.00
CA LYS A 20 5.50 -13.26 24.07
C LYS A 20 5.63 -12.76 22.62
N HIS A 21 5.13 -11.57 22.30
CA HIS A 21 5.15 -11.01 20.95
C HIS A 21 6.06 -9.78 20.85
N TRP A 22 6.67 -9.61 19.68
CA TRP A 22 7.44 -8.41 19.35
C TRP A 22 6.51 -7.39 18.72
N GLN A 23 6.56 -6.15 19.21
CA GLN A 23 5.79 -5.04 18.68
C GLN A 23 6.73 -3.97 18.13
N TYR A 24 6.45 -3.51 16.92
CA TYR A 24 7.22 -2.53 16.19
C TYR A 24 6.46 -1.19 16.19
N GLU A 25 7.12 -0.10 16.54
CA GLU A 25 6.51 1.24 16.63
C GLU A 25 7.32 2.26 15.85
N VAL A 26 6.67 2.97 14.92
CA VAL A 26 7.27 4.11 14.21
C VAL A 26 7.40 5.29 15.16
N CYS A 27 8.62 5.76 15.38
CA CYS A 27 8.89 6.87 16.26
C CYS A 27 8.45 8.21 15.63
N PRO A 28 7.57 9.00 16.29
CA PRO A 28 7.04 10.24 15.71
C PRO A 28 8.09 11.30 15.40
N GLU A 29 9.20 11.31 16.15
CA GLU A 29 10.29 12.28 15.95
C GLU A 29 11.03 12.05 14.63
N GLY A 30 11.45 10.81 14.36
CA GLY A 30 12.09 10.44 13.10
C GLY A 30 11.14 10.54 11.90
N ALA A 31 9.87 10.18 12.10
CA ALA A 31 8.82 10.35 11.09
C ALA A 31 8.64 11.83 10.69
N ARG A 32 8.48 12.73 11.67
CA ARG A 32 8.33 14.18 11.41
C ARG A 32 9.55 14.79 10.72
N LEU A 33 10.74 14.32 11.07
CA LEU A 33 11.98 14.78 10.44
C LEU A 33 11.98 14.47 8.93
N LEU A 34 11.59 13.26 8.53
CA LEU A 34 11.46 12.91 7.12
C LEU A 34 10.28 13.66 6.46
N GLU A 35 9.11 13.71 7.11
CA GLU A 35 7.92 14.43 6.62
C GLU A 35 8.20 15.93 6.39
N SER A 36 9.11 16.55 7.16
CA SER A 36 9.50 17.96 7.01
C SER A 36 10.14 18.29 5.65
N HIS A 37 10.67 17.30 4.93
CA HIS A 37 11.19 17.44 3.57
C HIS A 37 10.11 17.35 2.48
N GLY A 38 8.84 17.16 2.86
CA GLY A 38 7.68 17.30 1.98
C GLY A 38 7.65 16.33 0.80
N SER A 39 7.35 16.86 -0.39
CA SER A 39 7.25 16.10 -1.65
C SER A 39 8.60 15.70 -2.25
N ARG A 40 9.73 16.01 -1.59
CA ARG A 40 11.05 15.64 -2.09
C ARG A 40 11.21 14.11 -2.12
N ARG A 41 11.79 13.59 -3.20
CA ARG A 41 12.10 12.17 -3.37
C ARG A 41 13.09 11.70 -2.31
N ILE A 42 13.02 10.45 -1.89
CA ILE A 42 13.94 9.88 -0.90
C ILE A 42 14.71 8.70 -1.47
N ALA A 43 15.97 8.57 -1.09
CA ALA A 43 16.81 7.41 -1.32
C ALA A 43 17.31 6.90 0.04
N VAL A 44 17.00 5.66 0.38
CA VAL A 44 17.27 5.11 1.72
C VAL A 44 18.39 4.09 1.65
N THR A 45 19.48 4.33 2.38
CA THR A 45 20.58 3.38 2.56
C THR A 45 20.52 2.79 3.95
N THR A 46 20.18 1.51 4.07
CA THR A 46 20.13 0.84 5.38
C THR A 46 21.34 -0.07 5.54
N ILE A 47 22.06 0.05 6.67
CA ILE A 47 23.17 -0.85 6.99
C ILE A 47 22.71 -1.96 7.94
N CYS A 48 22.78 -3.19 7.44
CA CYS A 48 22.41 -4.41 8.13
C CYS A 48 23.62 -5.33 8.33
N GLY A 49 23.55 -6.24 9.30
CA GLY A 49 24.60 -7.23 9.55
C GLY A 49 24.70 -7.65 11.01
N LEU A 50 25.49 -8.69 11.27
CA LEU A 50 25.65 -9.26 12.61
C LEU A 50 26.01 -8.20 13.66
N TYR A 51 25.60 -8.41 14.90
CA TYR A 51 26.02 -7.58 16.02
C TYR A 51 27.56 -7.47 16.10
N ARG A 52 28.07 -6.31 16.52
CA ARG A 52 29.52 -6.01 16.66
C ARG A 52 30.38 -6.13 15.39
N THR A 53 29.78 -5.92 14.23
CA THR A 53 30.52 -5.84 12.95
C THR A 53 30.97 -4.42 12.57
N GLY A 54 30.73 -3.43 13.44
CA GLY A 54 31.15 -2.04 13.24
C GLY A 54 30.29 -1.27 12.21
N LYS A 55 28.98 -1.54 12.15
CA LYS A 55 28.01 -0.88 11.26
C LYS A 55 27.93 0.63 11.51
N SER A 56 27.64 1.00 12.75
CA SER A 56 27.59 2.38 13.24
C SER A 56 28.91 3.13 13.00
N TYR A 57 30.05 2.45 13.11
CA TYR A 57 31.36 3.03 12.79
C TYR A 57 31.50 3.35 11.30
N ILE A 58 31.10 2.45 10.40
CA ILE A 58 31.09 2.73 8.95
C ILE A 58 30.17 3.92 8.66
N LEU A 59 28.99 3.99 9.26
CA LEU A 59 28.06 5.11 9.07
C LEU A 59 28.65 6.46 9.49
N ASN A 60 29.38 6.51 10.61
CA ASN A 60 30.12 7.71 11.02
C ASN A 60 31.12 8.16 9.95
N LEU A 61 31.78 7.23 9.26
CA LEU A 61 32.73 7.55 8.19
C LEU A 61 32.04 7.96 6.89
N LEU A 62 30.94 7.29 6.51
CA LEU A 62 30.17 7.60 5.30
C LEU A 62 29.52 8.99 5.36
N LEU A 63 29.08 9.43 6.54
CA LEU A 63 28.58 10.78 6.80
C LEU A 63 29.68 11.81 7.09
N GLU A 64 30.94 11.43 6.96
CA GLU A 64 32.10 12.28 7.24
C GLU A 64 32.16 12.84 8.68
N ARG A 65 31.45 12.23 9.65
CA ARG A 65 31.38 12.74 11.03
C ARG A 65 32.75 12.71 11.70
N LEU A 66 33.52 11.63 11.52
CA LEU A 66 34.87 11.52 12.09
C LEU A 66 35.84 12.50 11.43
N GLN A 67 35.75 12.65 10.11
CA GLN A 67 36.57 13.56 9.30
C GLN A 67 36.35 15.02 9.70
N ARG A 68 35.10 15.38 10.01
CA ARG A 68 34.66 16.73 10.39
C ARG A 68 34.63 16.96 11.91
N LYS A 69 35.03 15.96 12.72
CA LYS A 69 34.99 16.00 14.20
C LYS A 69 33.61 16.34 14.77
N LEU A 70 32.56 15.82 14.15
CA LEU A 70 31.18 15.93 14.62
C LEU A 70 30.89 14.87 15.70
N PRO A 71 29.84 15.05 16.53
CA PRO A 71 29.40 14.03 17.48
C PRO A 71 29.19 12.69 16.80
N LEU A 72 29.92 11.68 17.29
CA LEU A 72 29.82 10.29 16.86
C LEU A 72 28.76 9.59 17.70
N PHE A 73 27.99 8.70 17.10
CA PHE A 73 27.19 7.77 17.87
C PHE A 73 28.08 6.74 18.57
N GLN A 74 27.69 6.36 19.77
CA GLN A 74 28.42 5.40 20.60
C GLN A 74 28.33 3.98 20.02
N VAL A 75 29.45 3.50 19.51
CA VAL A 75 29.75 2.11 19.16
C VAL A 75 30.27 1.44 20.42
N GLY A 76 29.39 0.82 21.20
CA GLY A 76 29.81 0.19 22.46
C GLY A 76 30.77 -0.99 22.23
N GLY A 77 31.93 -0.95 22.90
CA GLY A 77 32.91 -2.05 22.97
C GLY A 77 32.57 -3.15 23.98
N THR A 78 31.33 -3.17 24.51
CA THR A 78 30.91 -4.07 25.63
C THR A 78 30.02 -5.24 25.16
N THR A 79 29.68 -6.14 26.08
CA THR A 79 28.93 -7.38 25.81
C THR A 79 27.42 -7.21 25.56
N ARG A 80 26.86 -5.99 25.54
CA ARG A 80 25.43 -5.72 25.25
C ARG A 80 25.22 -5.12 23.86
N ALA A 81 24.09 -5.41 23.22
CA ALA A 81 23.69 -4.76 21.97
C ALA A 81 23.49 -3.25 22.21
N CYS A 82 23.99 -2.40 21.31
CA CYS A 82 24.02 -0.93 21.51
C CYS A 82 22.89 -0.20 20.76
N THR A 83 22.25 -0.85 19.79
CA THR A 83 21.26 -0.26 18.88
C THR A 83 20.02 -1.15 18.87
N GLU A 84 18.87 -0.63 19.30
CA GLU A 84 17.59 -1.32 19.24
C GLU A 84 16.70 -0.67 18.17
N GLY A 85 16.15 -1.48 17.26
CA GLY A 85 15.31 -1.04 16.15
C GLY A 85 16.07 -0.37 14.99
N LEU A 86 15.50 0.70 14.42
CA LEU A 86 16.06 1.44 13.28
C LEU A 86 16.32 2.90 13.64
N TRP A 87 17.49 3.41 13.25
CA TRP A 87 17.94 4.76 13.57
C TRP A 87 18.29 5.54 12.30
N LEU A 88 17.68 6.71 12.10
CA LEU A 88 18.08 7.67 11.07
C LEU A 88 19.37 8.36 11.52
N TRP A 89 20.48 8.01 10.87
CA TRP A 89 21.81 8.51 11.21
C TRP A 89 22.08 9.92 10.71
N GLY A 90 21.51 10.21 9.56
CA GLY A 90 21.51 11.53 8.97
C GLY A 90 21.16 11.49 7.51
N SER A 91 20.98 12.69 6.97
CA SER A 91 20.75 12.93 5.56
C SER A 91 21.95 13.61 4.93
N VAL A 92 22.31 13.18 3.73
CA VAL A 92 23.19 13.98 2.88
C VAL A 92 22.28 14.80 1.99
N ASP A 93 22.27 16.10 2.26
CA ASP A 93 21.52 17.04 1.45
C ASP A 93 22.33 17.37 0.19
N SER A 94 21.80 16.98 -0.98
CA SER A 94 22.39 17.39 -2.25
C SER A 94 22.12 18.87 -2.50
N GLU A 95 23.09 19.60 -3.08
CA GLU A 95 22.95 21.02 -3.42
C GLU A 95 21.79 21.28 -4.41
N SER A 96 21.33 20.25 -5.13
CA SER A 96 20.19 20.33 -6.02
C SER A 96 18.88 19.94 -5.33
N PRO A 97 17.85 20.81 -5.33
CA PRO A 97 16.50 20.47 -4.84
C PRO A 97 15.83 19.32 -5.61
N ALA A 98 16.29 19.04 -6.83
CA ALA A 98 15.77 17.95 -7.68
C ALA A 98 16.36 16.58 -7.30
N ALA A 99 17.47 16.54 -6.56
CA ALA A 99 18.09 15.31 -6.13
C ALA A 99 17.34 14.71 -4.91
N PRO A 100 17.27 13.36 -4.82
CA PRO A 100 16.62 12.71 -3.69
C PRO A 100 17.35 13.02 -2.39
N LEU A 101 16.58 13.11 -1.30
CA LEU A 101 17.10 13.12 0.06
C LEU A 101 17.76 11.77 0.34
N MET A 102 19.06 11.75 0.59
CA MET A 102 19.75 10.52 0.94
C MET A 102 19.67 10.26 2.44
N ALA A 103 18.83 9.33 2.87
CA ALA A 103 18.68 8.95 4.27
C ALA A 103 19.55 7.72 4.59
N PHE A 104 20.43 7.82 5.58
CA PHE A 104 21.22 6.70 6.07
C PHE A 104 20.60 6.14 7.34
N VAL A 105 20.31 4.84 7.34
CA VAL A 105 19.64 4.13 8.44
C VAL A 105 20.57 3.08 9.03
N ASP A 106 20.79 3.12 10.34
CA ASP A 106 21.46 2.05 11.08
C ASP A 106 20.41 1.05 11.57
N CYS A 107 20.60 -0.22 11.24
CA CYS A 107 19.76 -1.32 11.72
C CYS A 107 20.42 -2.00 12.92
N GLU A 108 19.59 -2.42 13.87
CA GLU A 108 19.99 -3.34 14.93
C GLU A 108 20.79 -4.54 14.40
N GLY A 109 21.79 -4.97 15.16
CA GLY A 109 22.62 -6.12 14.81
C GLY A 109 21.98 -7.45 15.16
N PHE A 110 21.85 -8.31 14.17
CA PHE A 110 21.26 -9.66 14.32
C PHE A 110 22.22 -10.65 14.99
N GLY A 111 21.68 -11.71 15.60
CA GLY A 111 22.43 -12.85 16.12
C GLY A 111 22.96 -12.73 17.56
N SER A 112 22.38 -11.84 18.38
CA SER A 112 22.70 -11.76 19.81
C SER A 112 22.23 -13.02 20.56
N THR A 113 22.81 -13.32 21.73
CA THR A 113 22.46 -14.52 22.53
C THR A 113 21.00 -14.56 22.99
N ASP A 114 20.30 -13.41 22.97
CA ASP A 114 18.91 -13.26 23.40
C ASP A 114 17.93 -12.99 22.24
N SER A 115 18.39 -12.95 20.97
CA SER A 115 17.52 -12.60 19.83
C SER A 115 16.77 -13.79 19.24
N ASP A 116 15.48 -13.56 18.99
CA ASP A 116 14.62 -14.47 18.23
C ASP A 116 15.00 -14.40 16.74
N ARG A 117 15.36 -15.53 16.14
CA ARG A 117 15.71 -15.62 14.71
C ARG A 117 14.58 -15.11 13.80
N THR A 118 13.34 -15.27 14.25
CA THR A 118 12.14 -14.82 13.53
C THR A 118 12.07 -13.30 13.49
N ARG A 119 12.32 -12.66 14.65
CA ARG A 119 12.40 -11.19 14.78
C ARG A 119 13.54 -10.62 13.95
N ASP A 120 14.72 -11.23 14.01
CA ASP A 120 15.88 -10.79 13.23
C ASP A 120 15.58 -10.86 11.71
N ALA A 121 14.91 -11.94 11.26
CA ALA A 121 14.48 -12.08 9.87
C ALA A 121 13.40 -11.05 9.47
N GLN A 122 12.42 -10.79 10.35
CA GLN A 122 11.37 -9.79 10.16
C GLN A 122 11.95 -8.37 10.04
N LEU A 123 12.86 -7.97 10.94
CA LEU A 123 13.48 -6.66 10.93
C LEU A 123 14.37 -6.48 9.68
N MET A 124 15.11 -7.52 9.29
CA MET A 124 15.91 -7.49 8.07
C MET A 124 15.04 -7.41 6.80
N THR A 125 13.90 -8.09 6.79
CA THR A 125 12.91 -7.99 5.70
C THR A 125 12.39 -6.57 5.59
N LEU A 126 11.98 -5.96 6.71
CA LEU A 126 11.56 -4.54 6.74
C LEU A 126 12.65 -3.61 6.20
N CYS A 127 13.91 -3.81 6.62
CA CYS A 127 15.04 -3.03 6.10
C CYS A 127 15.18 -3.15 4.59
N ALA A 128 15.07 -4.36 4.05
CA ALA A 128 15.13 -4.59 2.61
C ALA A 128 13.98 -3.87 1.88
N LEU A 129 12.75 -3.99 2.39
CA LEU A 129 11.57 -3.38 1.77
C LEU A 129 11.58 -1.84 1.85
N LEU A 130 12.17 -1.24 2.88
CA LEU A 130 12.28 0.22 3.01
C LEU A 130 13.48 0.80 2.24
N SER A 131 14.52 0.02 1.99
CA SER A 131 15.75 0.52 1.39
C SER A 131 15.64 0.75 -0.12
N SER A 132 16.41 1.73 -0.59
CA SER A 132 16.88 1.84 -1.98
C SER A 132 18.15 1.03 -2.17
N VAL A 133 19.07 1.14 -1.19
CA VAL A 133 20.31 0.35 -1.14
C VAL A 133 20.40 -0.32 0.22
N LEU A 134 20.45 -1.65 0.23
CA LEU A 134 20.69 -2.44 1.43
C LEU A 134 22.19 -2.75 1.52
N VAL A 135 22.85 -2.18 2.52
CA VAL A 135 24.27 -2.44 2.79
C VAL A 135 24.36 -3.59 3.76
N LEU A 136 24.91 -4.72 3.32
CA LEU A 136 25.17 -5.85 4.19
C LEU A 136 26.63 -5.86 4.64
N ASN A 137 26.85 -5.68 5.94
CA ASN A 137 28.16 -5.61 6.55
C ASN A 137 28.53 -6.93 7.25
N THR A 138 29.55 -7.63 6.73
CA THR A 138 30.05 -8.90 7.27
C THR A 138 31.56 -8.86 7.45
N LYS A 139 32.10 -9.67 8.36
CA LYS A 139 33.55 -9.83 8.53
C LYS A 139 34.06 -11.08 7.80
N GLY A 140 35.24 -10.99 7.20
CA GLY A 140 35.90 -12.10 6.52
C GLY A 140 35.31 -12.41 5.13
N ALA A 141 35.57 -13.64 4.68
CA ALA A 141 35.11 -14.14 3.39
C ALA A 141 33.62 -14.56 3.42
N LEU A 142 33.04 -14.73 2.23
CA LEU A 142 31.67 -15.22 2.08
C LEU A 142 31.57 -16.67 2.57
N SER A 143 30.48 -17.02 3.25
CA SER A 143 30.23 -18.36 3.79
C SER A 143 28.78 -18.79 3.63
N GLU A 144 28.52 -20.11 3.58
CA GLU A 144 27.16 -20.66 3.46
C GLU A 144 26.20 -20.16 4.54
N GLY A 145 26.69 -20.04 5.79
CA GLY A 145 25.88 -19.57 6.90
C GLY A 145 25.35 -18.15 6.69
N LEU A 146 26.13 -17.28 6.05
CA LEU A 146 25.71 -15.92 5.70
C LEU A 146 24.64 -15.94 4.60
N PHE A 147 24.81 -16.78 3.58
CA PHE A 147 23.81 -16.94 2.52
C PHE A 147 22.49 -17.48 3.05
N SER A 148 22.51 -18.50 3.91
CA SER A 148 21.29 -19.06 4.49
C SER A 148 20.52 -18.05 5.37
N ALA A 149 21.23 -17.24 6.17
CA ALA A 149 20.59 -16.21 6.99
C ALA A 149 19.94 -15.11 6.13
N LEU A 150 20.62 -14.69 5.08
CA LEU A 150 20.12 -13.74 4.08
C LEU A 150 18.91 -14.28 3.29
N ALA A 151 18.96 -15.54 2.87
CA ALA A 151 17.89 -16.14 2.07
C ALA A 151 16.61 -16.35 2.87
N LEU A 152 16.68 -16.59 4.18
CA LEU A 152 15.49 -16.59 5.02
C LEU A 152 14.75 -15.25 4.92
N CYS A 153 15.49 -14.14 4.98
CA CYS A 153 14.94 -12.79 4.84
C CYS A 153 14.41 -12.54 3.42
N CYS A 154 15.09 -13.04 2.39
CA CYS A 154 14.62 -12.94 1.01
C CYS A 154 13.33 -13.74 0.80
N ARG A 155 13.18 -14.93 1.39
CA ARG A 155 11.93 -15.71 1.30
C ARG A 155 10.76 -15.00 1.97
N PHE A 156 11.01 -14.34 3.11
CA PHE A 156 10.04 -13.45 3.74
C PHE A 156 9.71 -12.23 2.88
N ALA A 157 10.60 -11.81 1.98
CA ALA A 157 10.37 -10.70 1.04
C ALA A 157 9.84 -11.17 -0.35
N GLU A 158 9.99 -12.43 -0.72
CA GLU A 158 9.50 -13.01 -1.97
C GLU A 158 8.00 -13.33 -1.89
N HIS A 159 7.53 -13.87 -0.75
CA HIS A 159 6.08 -14.05 -0.47
C HIS A 159 5.30 -12.71 -0.48
N VAL A 160 6.02 -11.59 -0.40
CA VAL A 160 5.50 -10.21 -0.35
C VAL A 160 5.33 -9.63 -1.76
N GLU A 161 6.05 -10.18 -2.74
CA GLU A 161 6.26 -9.61 -4.09
C GLU A 161 5.69 -10.43 -5.25
N GLU A 162 5.15 -11.65 -5.05
CA GLU A 162 4.55 -12.49 -6.11
C GLU A 162 3.37 -11.85 -6.89
N ARG A 163 3.03 -10.57 -6.63
CA ARG A 163 1.97 -9.81 -7.31
C ARG A 163 2.38 -8.40 -7.79
N GLY A 164 3.68 -8.04 -7.84
CA GLY A 164 4.13 -6.68 -8.14
C GLY A 164 5.42 -6.57 -8.96
N ASN A 165 5.48 -5.54 -9.82
CA ASN A 165 6.52 -5.25 -10.81
C ASN A 165 7.93 -5.05 -10.19
N GLU A 166 9.00 -5.33 -10.95
CA GLU A 166 10.42 -5.43 -10.53
C GLU A 166 11.05 -4.18 -9.87
N ALA A 167 10.37 -3.03 -9.88
CA ALA A 167 10.94 -1.73 -9.58
C ALA A 167 10.99 -1.33 -8.09
N SER A 168 10.52 -2.17 -7.16
CA SER A 168 10.58 -1.91 -5.70
C SER A 168 11.76 -2.56 -4.98
N ARG A 169 12.54 -3.40 -5.67
CA ARG A 169 13.63 -4.19 -5.07
C ARG A 169 14.85 -3.33 -4.72
N PRO A 170 15.41 -3.45 -3.50
CA PRO A 170 16.62 -2.72 -3.13
C PRO A 170 17.83 -3.22 -3.93
N SER A 171 18.81 -2.34 -4.14
CA SER A 171 20.14 -2.75 -4.59
C SER A 171 20.92 -3.32 -3.40
N LEU A 172 21.62 -4.44 -3.59
CA LEU A 172 22.49 -5.01 -2.56
C LEU A 172 23.92 -4.46 -2.68
N MET A 173 24.43 -3.93 -1.58
CA MET A 173 25.83 -3.55 -1.42
C MET A 173 26.45 -4.41 -0.32
N TRP A 174 27.28 -5.38 -0.68
CA TRP A 174 27.92 -6.27 0.30
C TRP A 174 29.30 -5.75 0.68
N VAL A 175 29.45 -5.31 1.92
CA VAL A 175 30.71 -4.83 2.49
C VAL A 175 31.38 -5.96 3.28
N LEU A 176 32.51 -6.44 2.76
CA LEU A 176 33.36 -7.46 3.38
C LEU A 176 34.48 -6.79 4.18
N ARG A 177 34.32 -6.77 5.50
CA ARG A 177 35.27 -6.22 6.46
C ARG A 177 36.41 -7.19 6.74
N ASP A 178 37.58 -6.65 7.04
CA ASP A 178 38.78 -7.39 7.43
C ASP A 178 39.13 -8.48 6.40
N PHE A 179 38.91 -8.19 5.11
CA PHE A 179 39.12 -9.14 4.03
C PHE A 179 40.61 -9.37 3.77
N GLN A 180 41.03 -10.63 3.70
CA GLN A 180 42.44 -11.04 3.63
C GLN A 180 42.77 -11.92 2.43
N LEU A 181 41.77 -12.33 1.64
CA LEU A 181 41.99 -13.20 0.49
C LEU A 181 42.45 -12.40 -0.73
N GLU A 182 43.30 -13.00 -1.55
CA GLU A 182 43.62 -12.47 -2.87
C GLU A 182 42.42 -12.69 -3.81
N LEU A 183 41.97 -11.62 -4.47
CA LEU A 183 40.87 -11.68 -5.41
C LEU A 183 41.38 -12.16 -6.77
N LEU A 184 41.59 -13.47 -6.89
CA LEU A 184 42.02 -14.13 -8.12
C LEU A 184 40.98 -15.17 -8.58
N ASP A 185 40.78 -15.31 -9.88
CA ASP A 185 39.99 -16.39 -10.47
C ASP A 185 40.76 -17.74 -10.43
N PRO A 186 40.13 -18.88 -10.79
CA PRO A 186 40.81 -20.18 -10.86
C PRO A 186 41.99 -20.25 -11.84
N HIS A 187 42.16 -19.24 -12.70
CA HIS A 187 43.26 -19.09 -13.65
C HIS A 187 44.33 -18.10 -13.18
N GLY A 188 44.23 -17.58 -11.94
CA GLY A 188 45.17 -16.62 -11.37
C GLY A 188 45.02 -15.18 -11.87
N ARG A 189 43.91 -14.84 -12.54
CA ARG A 189 43.64 -13.48 -13.02
C ARG A 189 42.95 -12.65 -11.94
N PRO A 190 43.27 -11.36 -11.78
CA PRO A 190 42.61 -10.51 -10.80
C PRO A 190 41.12 -10.37 -11.13
N ILE A 191 40.28 -10.55 -10.11
CA ILE A 191 38.83 -10.33 -10.16
C ILE A 191 38.45 -9.16 -9.26
N SER A 192 37.38 -8.47 -9.61
CA SER A 192 36.77 -7.47 -8.75
C SER A 192 36.04 -8.12 -7.57
N PRO A 193 35.85 -7.40 -6.45
CA PRO A 193 35.02 -7.90 -5.35
C PRO A 193 33.60 -8.28 -5.79
N SER A 194 33.01 -7.51 -6.72
CA SER A 194 31.67 -7.80 -7.27
C SER A 194 31.65 -9.10 -8.09
N GLU A 195 32.70 -9.38 -8.86
CA GLU A 195 32.83 -10.68 -9.56
C GLU A 195 33.01 -11.83 -8.57
N TYR A 196 33.77 -11.62 -7.48
CA TYR A 196 33.88 -12.61 -6.40
C TYR A 196 32.51 -12.93 -5.78
N LEU A 197 31.67 -11.92 -5.51
CA LEU A 197 30.30 -12.13 -5.04
C LEU A 197 29.44 -12.90 -6.05
N GLU A 198 29.46 -12.51 -7.33
CA GLU A 198 28.69 -13.18 -8.37
C GLU A 198 29.13 -14.64 -8.58
N GLN A 199 30.44 -14.91 -8.50
CA GLN A 199 30.97 -16.28 -8.54
C GLN A 199 30.50 -17.09 -7.32
N ALA A 200 30.54 -16.52 -6.11
CA ALA A 200 30.09 -17.21 -4.90
C ALA A 200 28.59 -17.53 -4.91
N LEU A 201 27.76 -16.61 -5.43
CA LEU A 201 26.31 -16.81 -5.58
C LEU A 201 25.96 -17.80 -6.71
N ARG A 202 26.81 -17.97 -7.72
CA ARG A 202 26.59 -18.93 -8.82
C ARG A 202 27.34 -20.26 -8.63
N ALA A 203 28.18 -20.36 -7.60
CA ALA A 203 28.93 -21.57 -7.30
C ALA A 203 27.99 -22.74 -7.07
N ALA A 204 28.27 -23.87 -7.73
CA ALA A 204 27.59 -25.11 -7.46
C ALA A 204 27.92 -25.60 -6.04
N PRO A 205 26.98 -26.25 -5.33
CA PRO A 205 27.28 -26.91 -4.08
C PRO A 205 28.43 -27.92 -4.28
N ALA A 206 29.44 -27.89 -3.41
CA ALA A 206 30.62 -28.73 -3.57
C ALA A 206 30.24 -30.23 -3.65
N ALA A 207 30.73 -30.91 -4.69
CA ALA A 207 30.48 -32.33 -4.92
C ALA A 207 31.03 -33.16 -3.74
N GLY A 208 30.13 -33.80 -2.98
CA GLY A 208 30.48 -34.62 -1.81
C GLY A 208 29.58 -34.42 -0.58
N TYR A 209 28.75 -33.37 -0.55
CA TYR A 209 27.70 -33.19 0.48
C TYR A 209 26.39 -33.89 0.09
N ASN A 210 25.60 -34.31 1.09
CA ASN A 210 24.24 -34.83 0.93
C ASN A 210 23.47 -34.04 -0.14
N ALA A 211 22.89 -34.71 -1.14
CA ALA A 211 22.16 -34.08 -2.24
C ALA A 211 21.10 -33.06 -1.75
N GLU A 212 20.36 -33.40 -0.69
CA GLU A 212 19.38 -32.50 -0.06
C GLU A 212 19.99 -31.18 0.46
N ARG A 213 21.22 -31.22 1.01
CA ARG A 213 21.92 -30.00 1.49
C ARG A 213 22.45 -29.17 0.32
N GLY A 214 22.83 -29.82 -0.78
CA GLY A 214 23.24 -29.14 -2.01
C GLY A 214 22.07 -28.39 -2.65
N GLU A 215 20.92 -29.04 -2.78
CA GLU A 215 19.70 -28.43 -3.31
C GLU A 215 19.24 -27.23 -2.47
N ALA A 216 19.20 -27.37 -1.14
CA ALA A 216 18.84 -26.26 -0.25
C ALA A 216 19.82 -25.07 -0.37
N ALA A 217 21.13 -25.32 -0.49
CA ALA A 217 22.13 -24.28 -0.65
C ALA A 217 22.04 -23.58 -2.03
N GLN A 218 21.59 -24.29 -3.06
CA GLN A 218 21.31 -23.74 -4.39
C GLN A 218 20.02 -22.91 -4.40
N GLU A 219 18.96 -23.36 -3.75
CA GLU A 219 17.70 -22.62 -3.59
C GLU A 219 17.94 -21.27 -2.89
N VAL A 220 18.70 -21.28 -1.78
CA VAL A 220 19.14 -20.09 -1.03
C VAL A 220 19.79 -19.05 -1.94
N ARG A 221 20.72 -19.47 -2.81
CA ARG A 221 21.39 -18.59 -3.77
C ARG A 221 20.45 -18.06 -4.84
N GLN A 222 19.55 -18.91 -5.34
CA GLN A 222 18.58 -18.51 -6.35
C GLN A 222 17.61 -17.46 -5.82
N SER A 223 17.13 -17.58 -4.57
CA SER A 223 16.33 -16.52 -3.94
C SER A 223 17.09 -15.20 -3.84
N LEU A 224 18.37 -15.22 -3.47
CA LEU A 224 19.19 -13.99 -3.42
C LEU A 224 19.36 -13.34 -4.80
N LEU A 225 19.56 -14.15 -5.85
CA LEU A 225 19.68 -13.68 -7.22
C LEU A 225 18.37 -13.10 -7.77
N ARG A 226 17.22 -13.66 -7.37
CA ARG A 226 15.88 -13.20 -7.76
C ARG A 226 15.44 -11.93 -7.03
N PHE A 227 15.73 -11.84 -5.74
CA PHE A 227 15.28 -10.73 -4.90
C PHE A 227 16.12 -9.45 -5.11
N PHE A 228 17.43 -9.56 -5.29
CA PHE A 228 18.30 -8.40 -5.50
C PHE A 228 18.74 -8.29 -6.96
N ASN A 229 18.03 -7.51 -7.78
CA ASN A 229 18.36 -7.37 -9.21
C ASN A 229 19.74 -6.73 -9.45
N GLN A 230 20.15 -5.80 -8.60
CA GLN A 230 21.46 -5.17 -8.62
C GLN A 230 22.24 -5.57 -7.38
N ARG A 231 23.46 -6.08 -7.58
CA ARG A 231 24.35 -6.53 -6.51
C ARG A 231 25.75 -6.01 -6.77
N SER A 232 26.38 -5.52 -5.73
CA SER A 232 27.76 -5.03 -5.76
C SER A 232 28.46 -5.42 -4.47
N CYS A 233 29.78 -5.57 -4.52
CA CYS A 233 30.58 -5.92 -3.37
C CYS A 233 31.76 -4.97 -3.23
N VAL A 234 32.13 -4.66 -1.99
CA VAL A 234 33.29 -3.86 -1.62
C VAL A 234 34.03 -4.58 -0.50
N THR A 235 35.34 -4.70 -0.64
CA THR A 235 36.23 -5.23 0.41
C THR A 235 36.89 -4.09 1.16
N LEU A 236 36.95 -4.19 2.48
CA LEU A 236 37.64 -3.25 3.36
C LEU A 236 38.68 -4.01 4.18
N VAL A 237 39.92 -3.49 4.21
CA VAL A 237 40.97 -4.00 5.09
C VAL A 237 40.70 -3.61 6.55
N ARG A 238 41.46 -4.15 7.50
CA ARG A 238 41.38 -3.71 8.91
C ARG A 238 41.71 -2.21 9.01
N PRO A 239 40.98 -1.43 9.83
CA PRO A 239 41.20 0.01 9.94
C PRO A 239 42.52 0.40 10.66
N ALA A 240 42.97 -0.43 11.60
CA ALA A 240 44.26 -0.32 12.30
C ALA A 240 44.93 -1.71 12.39
N ILE A 241 46.24 -1.72 12.72
CA ILE A 241 47.02 -2.95 12.88
C ILE A 241 46.96 -3.43 14.34
N GLU A 242 47.18 -2.51 15.28
CA GLU A 242 47.22 -2.79 16.71
C GLU A 242 45.82 -3.03 17.29
N GLU A 243 45.71 -3.99 18.21
CA GLU A 243 44.42 -4.37 18.80
C GLU A 243 43.89 -3.30 19.77
N GLU A 244 44.78 -2.61 20.46
CA GLU A 244 44.45 -1.49 21.36
C GLU A 244 43.80 -0.34 20.60
N ASP A 245 44.33 -0.03 19.41
CA ASP A 245 43.78 0.95 18.48
C ASP A 245 42.39 0.53 17.98
N LEU A 246 42.19 -0.76 17.70
CA LEU A 246 40.89 -1.29 17.28
C LEU A 246 39.81 -1.18 18.36
N GLN A 247 40.19 -1.36 19.63
CA GLN A 247 39.29 -1.17 20.76
C GLN A 247 38.92 0.31 20.98
N GLN A 248 39.74 1.25 20.47
CA GLN A 248 39.56 2.69 20.63
C GLN A 248 39.31 3.43 19.32
N LEU A 249 38.78 2.74 18.29
CA LEU A 249 38.55 3.27 16.94
C LEU A 249 37.78 4.59 16.90
N GLU A 250 36.89 4.84 17.86
CA GLU A 250 36.11 6.07 17.96
C GLU A 250 36.94 7.29 18.34
N ARG A 251 38.03 7.08 19.07
CA ARG A 251 38.93 8.12 19.57
C ARG A 251 40.07 8.40 18.62
N LEU A 252 40.36 7.45 17.72
CA LEU A 252 41.42 7.60 16.75
C LEU A 252 41.08 8.65 15.69
N PRO A 253 41.98 9.61 15.41
CA PRO A 253 41.81 10.53 14.31
C PRO A 253 41.67 9.80 12.97
N TYR A 254 40.81 10.28 12.07
CA TYR A 254 40.67 9.67 10.75
C TYR A 254 42.00 9.50 10.01
N ALA A 255 42.92 10.46 10.16
CA ALA A 255 44.24 10.44 9.53
C ALA A 255 45.16 9.29 10.01
N SER A 256 44.95 8.73 11.20
CA SER A 256 45.75 7.61 11.72
C SER A 256 45.25 6.26 11.24
N LEU A 257 44.08 6.21 10.61
CA LEU A 257 43.58 4.99 9.97
C LEU A 257 44.43 4.66 8.74
N ARG A 258 44.54 3.36 8.46
CA ARG A 258 45.29 2.86 7.31
C ARG A 258 44.82 3.50 6.00
N SER A 259 45.76 3.90 5.15
CA SER A 259 45.48 4.56 3.86
C SER A 259 44.55 3.74 2.97
N GLU A 260 44.77 2.43 2.90
CA GLU A 260 43.96 1.51 2.08
C GLU A 260 42.53 1.41 2.62
N PHE A 261 42.35 1.45 3.94
CA PHE A 261 41.02 1.49 4.56
C PHE A 261 40.29 2.78 4.23
N ARG A 262 40.97 3.93 4.34
CA ARG A 262 40.40 5.24 4.00
C ARG A 262 39.96 5.32 2.53
N ALA A 263 40.84 4.90 1.62
CA ALA A 263 40.53 4.85 0.20
C ALA A 263 39.32 3.93 -0.10
N GLY A 264 39.24 2.76 0.56
CA GLY A 264 38.10 1.86 0.43
C GLY A 264 36.78 2.47 0.92
N VAL A 265 36.81 3.21 2.02
CA VAL A 265 35.64 3.92 2.56
C VAL A 265 35.20 5.08 1.65
N GLU A 266 36.13 5.84 1.09
CA GLU A 266 35.85 6.91 0.14
C GLU A 266 35.23 6.38 -1.16
N ALA A 267 35.74 5.24 -1.66
CA ALA A 267 35.19 4.53 -2.81
C ALA A 267 33.77 4.02 -2.52
N LEU A 268 33.56 3.38 -1.36
CA LEU A 268 32.24 2.91 -0.92
C LEU A 268 31.23 4.07 -0.86
N ARG A 269 31.62 5.20 -0.27
CA ARG A 269 30.76 6.39 -0.19
C ARG A 269 30.39 6.91 -1.57
N SER A 270 31.37 7.06 -2.46
CA SER A 270 31.15 7.56 -3.82
C SER A 270 30.19 6.66 -4.60
N GLN A 271 30.34 5.33 -4.45
CA GLN A 271 29.45 4.35 -5.08
C GLN A 271 28.02 4.41 -4.50
N LEU A 272 27.87 4.52 -3.17
CA LEU A 272 26.56 4.64 -2.52
C LEU A 272 25.82 5.92 -2.93
N VAL A 273 26.54 7.05 -2.97
CA VAL A 273 25.99 8.34 -3.44
C VAL A 273 25.52 8.21 -4.89
N SER A 274 26.36 7.66 -5.77
CA SER A 274 25.99 7.42 -7.16
C SER A 274 24.75 6.54 -7.28
N GLN A 275 24.70 5.41 -6.57
CA GLN A 275 23.54 4.49 -6.61
C GLN A 275 22.25 5.15 -6.09
N CYS A 276 22.33 5.90 -4.98
CA CYS A 276 21.17 6.59 -4.41
C CYS A 276 20.59 7.66 -5.35
N HIS A 277 21.44 8.34 -6.14
CA HIS A 277 20.99 9.31 -7.12
C HIS A 277 20.26 8.67 -8.31
N HIS A 278 20.74 7.52 -8.79
CA HIS A 278 20.16 6.83 -9.95
C HIS A 278 18.94 5.98 -9.61
N SER A 279 18.87 5.46 -8.39
CA SER A 279 17.83 4.54 -7.95
C SER A 279 17.24 4.98 -6.61
N PRO A 280 16.49 6.10 -6.57
CA PRO A 280 15.75 6.50 -5.38
C PRO A 280 14.70 5.46 -5.01
N LYS A 281 14.14 5.54 -3.80
CA LYS A 281 13.10 4.61 -3.39
C LYS A 281 11.89 4.78 -4.29
N ALA A 282 11.43 3.68 -4.88
CA ALA A 282 10.30 3.65 -5.78
C ALA A 282 9.33 2.54 -5.40
N VAL A 283 8.05 2.77 -5.71
CA VAL A 283 6.98 1.77 -5.64
C VAL A 283 6.27 1.79 -6.99
N GLY A 284 6.03 0.62 -7.59
CA GLY A 284 5.43 0.55 -8.93
C GLY A 284 6.26 1.22 -10.04
N GLY A 285 7.55 1.47 -9.81
CA GLY A 285 8.43 2.21 -10.73
C GLY A 285 8.41 3.73 -10.57
N GLN A 286 7.60 4.26 -9.66
CA GLN A 286 7.52 5.69 -9.37
C GLN A 286 8.32 6.04 -8.12
N PRO A 287 9.26 7.01 -8.18
CA PRO A 287 9.97 7.51 -7.01
C PRO A 287 9.01 8.12 -6.00
N ILE A 288 9.11 7.70 -4.73
CA ILE A 288 8.23 8.17 -3.66
C ILE A 288 8.84 9.36 -2.91
N SER A 289 7.97 10.23 -2.38
CA SER A 289 8.36 11.37 -1.54
C SER A 289 8.68 10.96 -0.10
N CYS A 290 9.26 11.87 0.68
CA CYS A 290 9.54 11.63 2.10
C CYS A 290 8.26 11.38 2.92
N ILE A 291 7.18 12.11 2.64
CA ILE A 291 5.85 11.89 3.25
C ILE A 291 5.33 10.48 2.90
N ALA A 292 5.38 10.14 1.61
CA ALA A 292 4.92 8.84 1.11
C ALA A 292 5.72 7.67 1.71
N PHE A 293 7.03 7.84 1.88
CA PHE A 293 7.89 6.86 2.52
C PHE A 293 7.52 6.59 3.97
N VAL A 294 7.22 7.64 4.75
CA VAL A 294 6.80 7.47 6.14
C VAL A 294 5.44 6.78 6.23
N ALA A 295 4.50 7.11 5.35
CA ALA A 295 3.20 6.43 5.28
C ALA A 295 3.37 4.94 4.93
N LEU A 296 4.21 4.61 3.94
CA LEU A 296 4.57 3.23 3.61
C LEU A 296 5.19 2.49 4.80
N MET A 297 6.12 3.14 5.52
CA MET A 297 6.77 2.57 6.69
C MET A 297 5.76 2.25 7.80
N ARG A 298 4.82 3.17 8.08
CA ARG A 298 3.75 2.93 9.06
C ARG A 298 2.89 1.74 8.66
N GLN A 299 2.51 1.63 7.38
CA GLN A 299 1.68 0.53 6.91
C GLN A 299 2.40 -0.82 6.97
N LEU A 300 3.68 -0.88 6.58
CA LEU A 300 4.48 -2.10 6.71
C LEU A 300 4.65 -2.52 8.18
N VAL A 301 4.84 -1.56 9.09
CA VAL A 301 4.94 -1.82 10.53
C VAL A 301 3.62 -2.33 11.10
N THR A 302 2.48 -1.77 10.71
CA THR A 302 1.15 -2.29 11.07
C THR A 302 1.00 -3.73 10.59
N ALA A 303 1.32 -4.01 9.33
CA ALA A 303 1.25 -5.35 8.77
C ALA A 303 2.17 -6.36 9.48
N MET A 304 3.35 -5.93 9.94
CA MET A 304 4.26 -6.74 10.76
C MET A 304 3.68 -7.06 12.13
N ASN A 305 3.01 -6.09 12.77
CA ASN A 305 2.41 -6.29 14.09
C ASN A 305 1.16 -7.18 14.06
N GLU A 306 0.46 -7.22 12.92
CA GLU A 306 -0.74 -8.04 12.71
C GLU A 306 -0.42 -9.47 12.25
N ASP A 307 0.86 -9.86 12.21
CA ASP A 307 1.34 -11.14 11.63
C ASP A 307 0.79 -11.40 10.21
N SER A 308 0.47 -10.32 9.49
CA SER A 308 -0.06 -10.37 8.12
C SER A 308 1.08 -10.52 7.10
N VAL A 309 0.74 -11.00 5.90
CA VAL A 309 1.71 -11.06 4.80
C VAL A 309 2.10 -9.64 4.43
N LEU A 310 3.38 -9.29 4.58
CA LEU A 310 3.88 -8.00 4.13
C LEU A 310 3.66 -7.90 2.62
N SER A 311 3.28 -6.76 2.09
CA SER A 311 3.26 -6.54 0.64
C SER A 311 3.56 -5.08 0.38
N ILE A 312 4.63 -4.77 -0.36
CA ILE A 312 4.90 -3.36 -0.72
C ILE A 312 3.75 -2.81 -1.55
N ARG A 313 3.24 -3.60 -2.51
CA ARG A 313 2.13 -3.18 -3.37
C ARG A 313 0.82 -3.05 -2.58
N GLY A 314 0.45 -4.07 -1.79
CA GLY A 314 -0.75 -4.00 -0.96
C GLY A 314 -0.69 -2.87 0.08
N ALA A 315 0.48 -2.66 0.70
CA ALA A 315 0.71 -1.54 1.61
C ALA A 315 0.61 -0.20 0.87
N TRP A 316 1.19 -0.09 -0.34
CA TRP A 316 1.13 1.12 -1.14
C TRP A 316 -0.29 1.45 -1.62
N ASP A 317 -1.03 0.46 -2.10
CA ASP A 317 -2.43 0.62 -2.51
C ASP A 317 -3.27 1.14 -1.34
N SER A 318 -3.13 0.55 -0.15
CA SER A 318 -3.78 1.05 1.05
C SER A 318 -3.33 2.47 1.43
N VAL A 319 -2.02 2.76 1.34
CA VAL A 319 -1.43 4.06 1.69
C VAL A 319 -1.89 5.16 0.76
N GLN A 320 -1.93 4.95 -0.55
CA GLN A 320 -2.31 6.01 -1.50
C GLN A 320 -3.77 6.44 -1.31
N HIS A 321 -4.67 5.48 -1.12
CA HIS A 321 -6.07 5.78 -0.83
C HIS A 321 -6.24 6.41 0.56
N SER A 322 -5.66 5.82 1.61
CA SER A 322 -5.80 6.33 2.98
C SER A 322 -5.20 7.73 3.15
N ALA A 323 -4.01 7.98 2.58
CA ALA A 323 -3.37 9.28 2.63
C ALA A 323 -4.17 10.36 1.87
N CYS A 324 -4.70 10.03 0.69
CA CYS A 324 -5.55 10.95 -0.06
C CYS A 324 -6.87 11.24 0.67
N VAL A 325 -7.55 10.23 1.23
CA VAL A 325 -8.77 10.41 2.01
C VAL A 325 -8.53 11.33 3.21
N ASN A 326 -7.49 11.04 4.00
CA ASN A 326 -7.17 11.85 5.19
C ASN A 326 -6.82 13.29 4.81
N LEU A 327 -6.08 13.49 3.72
CA LEU A 327 -5.73 14.82 3.22
C LEU A 327 -6.96 15.57 2.70
N THR A 328 -7.86 14.90 1.98
CA THR A 328 -9.13 15.47 1.51
C THR A 328 -9.96 15.96 2.70
N GLU A 329 -10.15 15.14 3.72
CA GLU A 329 -10.90 15.49 4.92
C GLU A 329 -10.23 16.63 5.71
N GLU A 330 -8.91 16.63 5.86
CA GLU A 330 -8.17 17.71 6.52
C GLU A 330 -8.32 19.04 5.76
N LEU A 331 -8.07 19.03 4.44
CA LEU A 331 -8.15 20.22 3.59
C LEU A 331 -9.56 20.77 3.56
N ARG A 332 -10.57 19.90 3.44
CA ARG A 332 -11.97 20.31 3.48
C ARG A 332 -12.35 20.84 4.85
N THR A 333 -11.89 20.23 5.94
CA THR A 333 -12.15 20.72 7.31
C THR A 333 -11.55 22.10 7.51
N ASN A 334 -10.31 22.32 7.06
CA ASN A 334 -9.64 23.62 7.13
C ASN A 334 -10.35 24.68 6.26
N PHE A 335 -10.77 24.31 5.05
CA PHE A 335 -11.55 25.16 4.16
C PHE A 335 -12.90 25.55 4.78
N CYS A 336 -13.68 24.55 5.21
CA CYS A 336 -14.94 24.72 5.92
C CYS A 336 -14.80 25.52 7.20
N GLY A 337 -13.69 25.38 7.94
CA GLY A 337 -13.42 26.16 9.14
C GLY A 337 -13.40 27.67 8.85
N GLY A 338 -12.71 28.07 7.78
CA GLY A 338 -12.70 29.46 7.29
C GLY A 338 -14.08 29.93 6.84
N LEU A 339 -14.82 29.07 6.12
CA LEU A 339 -16.17 29.38 5.65
C LEU A 339 -17.22 29.49 6.78
N ARG A 340 -17.16 28.59 7.78
CA ARG A 340 -18.04 28.62 8.96
C ARG A 340 -17.82 29.87 9.81
N ALA A 341 -16.56 30.27 10.01
CA ALA A 341 -16.24 31.52 10.72
C ALA A 341 -16.90 32.73 10.05
N MET A 342 -16.85 32.81 8.72
CA MET A 342 -17.57 33.83 7.94
C MET A 342 -19.09 33.72 8.08
N ALA A 343 -19.64 32.51 8.06
CA ALA A 343 -21.07 32.25 8.19
C ALA A 343 -21.63 32.61 9.58
N GLU A 344 -20.81 32.53 10.63
CA GLU A 344 -21.13 32.98 11.99
C GLU A 344 -20.94 34.49 12.21
N GLY A 345 -20.50 35.23 11.17
CA GLY A 345 -20.25 36.66 11.26
C GLY A 345 -18.96 37.02 11.99
N LYS A 346 -18.01 36.09 12.15
CA LYS A 346 -16.67 36.41 12.63
C LYS A 346 -15.81 36.89 11.44
N PRO A 347 -15.06 37.98 11.59
CA PRO A 347 -14.14 38.40 10.54
C PRO A 347 -13.02 37.37 10.37
N LEU A 348 -12.67 37.07 9.13
CA LEU A 348 -11.45 36.34 8.81
C LEU A 348 -10.20 37.15 9.24
N PRO A 349 -9.01 36.54 9.30
CA PRO A 349 -7.76 37.24 9.65
C PRO A 349 -7.44 38.45 8.76
N ASN A 350 -7.97 38.48 7.54
CA ASN A 350 -7.86 39.60 6.60
C ASN A 350 -8.97 40.66 6.77
N GLY A 351 -9.86 40.51 7.76
CA GLY A 351 -10.98 41.40 8.04
C GLY A 351 -12.26 41.13 7.23
N ALA A 352 -12.29 40.11 6.35
CA ALA A 352 -13.45 39.80 5.53
C ALA A 352 -14.60 39.22 6.37
N GLN A 353 -15.84 39.71 6.16
CA GLN A 353 -17.04 39.32 6.90
C GLN A 353 -18.26 39.37 5.97
N LEU A 354 -19.23 38.48 6.18
CA LEU A 354 -20.52 38.49 5.46
C LEU A 354 -21.52 39.45 6.13
N PRO A 355 -22.40 40.13 5.38
CA PRO A 355 -22.47 40.14 3.92
C PRO A 355 -21.40 41.02 3.26
N MET A 356 -21.01 40.65 2.04
CA MET A 356 -19.99 41.36 1.25
C MET A 356 -20.31 41.35 -0.26
N PRO A 357 -19.68 42.22 -1.07
CA PRO A 357 -19.86 42.25 -2.53
C PRO A 357 -19.41 40.97 -3.22
N ASP A 358 -20.02 40.65 -4.37
CA ASP A 358 -19.78 39.42 -5.13
C ASP A 358 -18.30 39.27 -5.54
N GLU A 359 -17.67 40.34 -6.06
CA GLU A 359 -16.26 40.34 -6.46
C GLU A 359 -15.32 40.04 -5.27
N SER A 360 -15.61 40.64 -4.12
CA SER A 360 -14.81 40.43 -2.91
C SER A 360 -14.97 39.01 -2.36
N LEU A 361 -16.18 38.45 -2.43
CA LEU A 361 -16.42 37.06 -2.05
C LEU A 361 -15.67 36.11 -3.00
N GLU A 362 -15.72 36.33 -4.31
CA GLU A 362 -15.01 35.52 -5.30
C GLU A 362 -13.50 35.54 -5.09
N GLN A 363 -12.93 36.69 -4.76
CA GLN A 363 -11.50 36.79 -4.45
C GLN A 363 -11.13 35.95 -3.22
N VAL A 364 -11.89 36.04 -2.13
CA VAL A 364 -11.65 35.25 -0.91
C VAL A 364 -11.76 33.74 -1.20
N LEU A 365 -12.80 33.30 -1.91
CA LEU A 365 -12.96 31.89 -2.26
C LEU A 365 -11.81 31.38 -3.15
N LYS A 366 -11.39 32.18 -4.14
CA LYS A 366 -10.26 31.86 -5.01
C LYS A 366 -8.94 31.74 -4.25
N GLU A 367 -8.68 32.63 -3.29
CA GLU A 367 -7.50 32.57 -2.42
C GLU A 367 -7.49 31.30 -1.57
N GLN A 368 -8.63 30.93 -0.96
CA GLN A 368 -8.75 29.70 -0.18
C GLN A 368 -8.57 28.45 -1.06
N ARG A 369 -9.18 28.41 -2.25
CA ARG A 369 -9.01 27.30 -3.20
C ARG A 369 -7.56 27.14 -3.66
N ASN A 370 -6.87 28.24 -3.93
CA ASN A 370 -5.46 28.21 -4.29
C ASN A 370 -4.59 27.65 -3.16
N ARG A 371 -4.88 27.99 -1.89
CA ARG A 371 -4.18 27.42 -0.74
C ARG A 371 -4.38 25.91 -0.65
N VAL A 372 -5.62 25.43 -0.80
CA VAL A 372 -5.94 24.00 -0.82
C VAL A 372 -5.19 23.29 -1.95
N LYS A 373 -5.17 23.87 -3.15
CA LYS A 373 -4.44 23.32 -4.30
C LYS A 373 -2.93 23.20 -4.07
N VAL A 374 -2.31 24.22 -3.45
CA VAL A 374 -0.87 24.19 -3.15
C VAL A 374 -0.55 23.09 -2.14
N ILE A 375 -1.34 22.96 -1.06
CA ILE A 375 -1.12 21.93 -0.04
C ILE A 375 -1.35 20.54 -0.65
N TRP A 376 -2.41 20.36 -1.47
CA TRP A 376 -2.66 19.12 -2.19
C TRP A 376 -1.47 18.69 -3.05
N GLN A 377 -0.93 19.60 -3.86
CA GLN A 377 0.23 19.31 -4.71
C GLN A 377 1.49 18.92 -3.92
N GLN A 378 1.62 19.40 -2.68
CA GLN A 378 2.76 19.13 -1.82
C GLN A 378 2.62 17.84 -1.01
N GLN A 379 1.40 17.47 -0.63
CA GLN A 379 1.15 16.39 0.34
C GLN A 379 0.43 15.18 -0.23
N ALA A 380 -0.24 15.28 -1.38
CA ALA A 380 -0.96 14.16 -1.97
C ALA A 380 0.01 13.03 -2.37
N VAL A 381 -0.31 11.82 -1.96
CA VAL A 381 0.49 10.60 -2.16
C VAL A 381 -0.28 9.64 -3.05
N GLY A 382 0.41 9.00 -4.00
CA GLY A 382 -0.17 7.95 -4.83
C GLY A 382 0.08 8.15 -6.32
N ASP A 383 -0.43 7.19 -7.09
CA ASP A 383 -0.40 7.23 -8.54
C ASP A 383 -1.17 8.44 -9.06
N GLU A 384 -0.85 8.90 -10.28
CA GLU A 384 -1.48 10.08 -10.86
C GLU A 384 -3.00 9.90 -11.00
N GLU A 385 -3.45 8.71 -11.37
CA GLU A 385 -4.87 8.37 -11.48
C GLU A 385 -5.60 8.51 -10.15
N VAL A 386 -5.05 7.92 -9.07
CA VAL A 386 -5.63 7.97 -7.72
C VAL A 386 -5.67 9.40 -7.18
N ARG A 387 -4.58 10.17 -7.36
CA ARG A 387 -4.55 11.58 -6.95
C ARG A 387 -5.54 12.42 -7.74
N LEU A 388 -5.75 12.15 -9.02
CA LEU A 388 -6.74 12.86 -9.84
C LEU A 388 -8.17 12.54 -9.42
N GLU A 389 -8.45 11.29 -9.04
CA GLU A 389 -9.76 10.86 -8.53
C GLU A 389 -10.14 11.63 -7.26
N TYR A 390 -9.31 11.56 -6.21
CA TYR A 390 -9.59 12.26 -4.96
C TYR A 390 -9.54 13.79 -5.09
N TRP A 391 -8.71 14.32 -5.99
CA TRP A 391 -8.72 15.76 -6.28
C TRP A 391 -10.05 16.21 -6.87
N LYS A 392 -10.63 15.43 -7.79
CA LYS A 392 -11.96 15.72 -8.37
C LYS A 392 -13.04 15.67 -7.29
N GLU A 393 -13.02 14.65 -6.44
CA GLU A 393 -13.97 14.55 -5.33
C GLU A 393 -13.85 15.75 -4.38
N LEU A 394 -12.62 16.14 -4.01
CA LEU A 394 -12.37 17.32 -3.20
C LEU A 394 -12.87 18.60 -3.90
N GLU A 395 -12.59 18.79 -5.20
CA GLU A 395 -13.08 19.96 -5.95
C GLU A 395 -14.62 20.04 -5.98
N GLU A 396 -15.31 18.92 -6.16
CA GLU A 396 -16.77 18.86 -6.12
C GLU A 396 -17.31 19.23 -4.74
N GLN A 397 -16.71 18.68 -3.66
CA GLN A 397 -17.09 19.01 -2.28
C GLN A 397 -16.84 20.48 -1.94
N LEU A 398 -15.67 21.03 -2.32
CA LEU A 398 -15.36 22.44 -2.12
C LEU A 398 -16.35 23.34 -2.88
N HIS A 399 -16.76 22.95 -4.09
CA HIS A 399 -17.73 23.72 -4.86
C HIS A 399 -19.12 23.76 -4.21
N LEU A 400 -19.56 22.66 -3.60
CA LEU A 400 -20.79 22.62 -2.80
C LEU A 400 -20.70 23.54 -1.58
N ASP A 401 -19.57 23.51 -0.86
CA ASP A 401 -19.32 24.36 0.31
C ASP A 401 -19.25 25.85 -0.07
N GLU A 402 -18.63 26.20 -1.22
CA GLU A 402 -18.61 27.55 -1.77
C GLU A 402 -20.03 28.06 -2.10
N ASN A 403 -20.85 27.23 -2.74
CA ASN A 403 -22.23 27.59 -3.10
C ASN A 403 -23.08 27.85 -1.85
N ALA A 404 -22.92 27.03 -0.80
CA ALA A 404 -23.60 27.25 0.47
C ALA A 404 -23.26 28.61 1.09
N VAL A 405 -21.99 29.06 0.99
CA VAL A 405 -21.56 30.39 1.46
C VAL A 405 -22.13 31.51 0.58
N ARG A 406 -22.15 31.34 -0.74
CA ARG A 406 -22.77 32.31 -1.66
C ARG A 406 -24.26 32.52 -1.32
N GLU A 407 -25.01 31.44 -1.14
CA GLU A 407 -26.42 31.52 -0.72
C GLU A 407 -26.59 32.19 0.64
N ARG A 408 -25.68 31.94 1.58
CA ARG A 408 -25.71 32.55 2.90
C ARG A 408 -25.43 34.05 2.84
N ASN A 409 -24.46 34.48 2.01
CA ASN A 409 -24.15 35.88 1.74
C ASN A 409 -25.39 36.62 1.22
N VAL A 410 -26.07 36.04 0.23
CA VAL A 410 -27.32 36.57 -0.34
C VAL A 410 -28.42 36.67 0.72
N ARG A 411 -28.66 35.60 1.49
CA ARG A 411 -29.70 35.59 2.54
C ARG A 411 -29.46 36.63 3.63
N LEU A 412 -28.22 36.79 4.08
CA LEU A 412 -27.86 37.80 5.10
C LEU A 412 -28.02 39.22 4.54
N ALA A 413 -27.59 39.45 3.30
CA ALA A 413 -27.76 40.73 2.61
C ALA A 413 -29.24 41.09 2.41
N ASP A 414 -30.07 40.14 1.95
CA ASP A 414 -31.52 40.35 1.81
C ASP A 414 -32.15 40.75 3.14
N LYS A 415 -31.79 40.06 4.23
CA LYS A 415 -32.31 40.38 5.57
C LYS A 415 -31.91 41.79 6.01
N GLN A 416 -30.62 42.13 5.91
CA GLN A 416 -30.13 43.45 6.33
C GLN A 416 -30.70 44.59 5.47
N LEU A 417 -30.80 44.39 4.15
CA LEU A 417 -31.40 45.35 3.23
C LEU A 417 -32.90 45.49 3.44
N SER A 418 -33.62 44.41 3.71
CA SER A 418 -35.03 44.45 4.06
C SER A 418 -35.27 45.22 5.37
N ASP A 419 -34.50 44.93 6.42
CA ASP A 419 -34.63 45.59 7.72
C ASP A 419 -34.35 47.10 7.63
N ALA A 420 -33.32 47.49 6.85
CA ALA A 420 -33.01 48.90 6.60
C ALA A 420 -34.05 49.57 5.67
N GLY A 421 -34.47 48.87 4.63
CA GLY A 421 -35.46 49.34 3.67
C GLY A 421 -36.84 49.57 4.30
N GLN A 422 -37.25 48.72 5.25
CA GLN A 422 -38.50 48.91 5.99
C GLN A 422 -38.53 50.23 6.77
N ARG A 423 -37.43 50.64 7.41
CA ARG A 423 -37.36 51.93 8.13
C ARG A 423 -37.55 53.11 7.19
N TRP A 424 -36.94 53.03 6.01
CA TRP A 424 -37.09 54.04 4.98
C TRP A 424 -38.51 54.06 4.39
N LEU A 425 -39.09 52.88 4.11
CA LEU A 425 -40.47 52.75 3.63
C LEU A 425 -41.50 53.29 4.63
N GLN A 426 -41.33 52.99 5.92
CA GLN A 426 -42.19 53.53 6.99
C GLN A 426 -42.17 55.05 7.03
N TRP A 427 -40.99 55.67 6.86
CA TRP A 427 -40.89 57.12 6.74
C TRP A 427 -41.56 57.66 5.46
N LEU A 428 -41.45 56.94 4.33
CA LEU A 428 -42.06 57.36 3.06
C LEU A 428 -43.60 57.37 3.10
N GLU A 429 -44.20 56.51 3.91
CA GLU A 429 -45.64 56.39 4.11
C GLU A 429 -46.19 57.31 5.23
N ASP A 430 -45.33 57.83 6.10
CA ASP A 430 -45.70 58.72 7.21
C ASP A 430 -45.79 60.19 6.76
N ASP A 431 -47.02 60.69 6.62
CA ASP A 431 -47.31 62.08 6.24
C ASP A 431 -46.88 63.12 7.30
N ALA A 432 -46.54 62.69 8.53
CA ALA A 432 -46.04 63.54 9.61
C ALA A 432 -44.51 63.45 9.82
N GLY A 433 -43.79 62.68 8.98
CA GLY A 433 -42.36 62.41 9.14
C GLY A 433 -41.47 63.65 8.95
N SER A 434 -40.49 63.84 9.85
CA SER A 434 -39.48 64.90 9.70
C SER A 434 -38.52 64.62 8.54
N ARG A 435 -38.16 65.66 7.78
CA ARG A 435 -37.17 65.61 6.70
C ARG A 435 -35.82 65.02 7.15
N THR A 436 -35.37 65.37 8.36
CA THR A 436 -34.08 64.91 8.89
C THR A 436 -34.07 63.42 9.19
N ALA A 437 -35.23 62.81 9.51
CA ALA A 437 -35.34 61.38 9.75
C ALA A 437 -35.22 60.59 8.43
N GLY A 438 -35.84 61.09 7.35
CA GLY A 438 -35.70 60.52 6.01
C GLY A 438 -34.28 60.61 5.46
N GLU A 439 -33.61 61.76 5.63
CA GLU A 439 -32.22 61.94 5.20
C GLU A 439 -31.27 60.94 5.90
N ARG A 440 -31.47 60.67 7.19
CA ARG A 440 -30.71 59.64 7.93
C ARG A 440 -31.01 58.22 7.43
N ALA A 441 -32.28 57.86 7.27
CA ALA A 441 -32.67 56.55 6.76
C ALA A 441 -32.10 56.27 5.36
N CYS A 442 -32.09 57.28 4.48
CA CYS A 442 -31.45 57.21 3.17
C CYS A 442 -29.94 57.02 3.26
N GLN A 443 -29.24 57.76 4.13
CA GLN A 443 -27.79 57.62 4.31
C GLN A 443 -27.40 56.24 4.85
N GLU A 444 -28.15 55.72 5.83
CA GLU A 444 -27.95 54.37 6.36
C GLU A 444 -28.13 53.29 5.28
N LEU A 445 -29.20 53.40 4.48
CA LEU A 445 -29.48 52.47 3.39
C LEU A 445 -28.40 52.52 2.29
N LEU A 446 -28.00 53.73 1.87
CA LEU A 446 -26.92 53.93 0.88
C LEU A 446 -25.59 53.36 1.36
N GLY A 447 -25.22 53.60 2.63
CA GLY A 447 -23.99 53.06 3.22
C GLY A 447 -24.01 51.53 3.29
N LEU A 448 -25.15 50.92 3.56
CA LEU A 448 -25.33 49.48 3.51
C LEU A 448 -25.22 48.94 2.08
N MET A 449 -25.92 49.56 1.12
CA MET A 449 -25.95 49.11 -0.29
C MET A 449 -24.56 49.02 -0.92
N GLN A 450 -23.63 49.91 -0.56
CA GLN A 450 -22.25 49.87 -1.06
C GLN A 450 -21.47 48.61 -0.67
N ARG A 451 -21.94 47.83 0.30
CA ARG A 451 -21.27 46.65 0.84
C ARG A 451 -22.01 45.34 0.57
N MET A 452 -23.04 45.37 -0.29
CA MET A 452 -23.94 44.24 -0.52
C MET A 452 -23.69 43.55 -1.87
N PRO A 453 -24.03 42.27 -2.00
CA PRO A 453 -24.05 41.54 -3.27
C PRO A 453 -25.12 42.08 -4.24
N SER A 454 -24.90 41.87 -5.53
CA SER A 454 -25.68 42.48 -6.63
C SER A 454 -27.15 42.06 -6.64
N ALA A 455 -27.45 40.78 -6.43
CA ALA A 455 -28.82 40.28 -6.54
C ALA A 455 -29.77 40.82 -5.43
N PRO A 456 -29.41 40.78 -4.13
CA PRO A 456 -30.16 41.47 -3.07
C PRO A 456 -30.28 42.97 -3.31
N LEU A 457 -29.20 43.61 -3.79
CA LEU A 457 -29.19 45.04 -4.08
C LEU A 457 -30.19 45.41 -5.17
N CYS A 458 -30.26 44.64 -6.26
CA CYS A 458 -31.24 44.82 -7.33
C CYS A 458 -32.67 44.64 -6.83
N ARG A 459 -32.93 43.62 -5.99
CA ARG A 459 -34.26 43.41 -5.39
C ARG A 459 -34.67 44.58 -4.49
N ALA A 460 -33.79 44.98 -3.58
CA ALA A 460 -34.03 46.10 -2.68
C ALA A 460 -34.28 47.40 -3.46
N ALA A 461 -33.49 47.68 -4.50
CA ALA A 461 -33.66 48.84 -5.36
C ALA A 461 -35.00 48.82 -6.11
N ALA A 462 -35.41 47.67 -6.65
CA ALA A 462 -36.70 47.51 -7.32
C ALA A 462 -37.87 47.79 -6.36
N THR A 463 -37.83 47.22 -5.14
CA THR A 463 -38.84 47.48 -4.11
C THR A 463 -38.89 48.97 -3.72
N ALA A 464 -37.74 49.62 -3.59
CA ALA A 464 -37.68 51.04 -3.25
C ALA A 464 -38.24 51.94 -4.37
N LEU A 465 -37.95 51.61 -5.64
CA LEU A 465 -38.47 52.32 -6.81
C LEU A 465 -39.99 52.16 -6.94
N GLU A 466 -40.52 50.96 -6.74
CA GLU A 466 -41.97 50.71 -6.77
C GLU A 466 -42.71 51.50 -5.68
N ALA A 467 -42.19 51.49 -4.44
CA ALA A 467 -42.78 52.25 -3.34
C ALA A 467 -42.75 53.76 -3.60
N SER A 468 -41.63 54.28 -4.10
CA SER A 468 -41.49 55.69 -4.49
C SER A 468 -42.50 56.06 -5.59
N ALA A 469 -42.63 55.23 -6.63
CA ALA A 469 -43.55 55.46 -7.73
C ALA A 469 -45.00 55.53 -7.25
N ARG A 470 -45.41 54.64 -6.32
CA ARG A 470 -46.74 54.68 -5.71
C ARG A 470 -46.99 55.97 -4.93
N ARG A 471 -46.03 56.42 -4.11
CA ARG A 471 -46.18 57.67 -3.34
C ARG A 471 -46.28 58.90 -4.24
N VAL A 472 -45.44 58.97 -5.28
CA VAL A 472 -45.45 60.05 -6.28
C VAL A 472 -46.77 60.06 -7.06
N ALA A 473 -47.27 58.88 -7.48
CA ALA A 473 -48.57 58.77 -8.16
C ALA A 473 -49.72 59.26 -7.27
N ARG A 474 -49.72 58.89 -5.99
CA ARG A 474 -50.70 59.37 -4.99
C ARG A 474 -50.64 60.89 -4.82
N ALA A 475 -49.46 61.44 -4.59
CA ALA A 475 -49.27 62.89 -4.43
C ALA A 475 -49.70 63.68 -5.67
N ARG A 476 -49.42 63.15 -6.87
CA ARG A 476 -49.84 63.76 -8.14
C ARG A 476 -51.36 63.66 -8.34
N GLY A 477 -51.98 62.55 -7.93
CA GLY A 477 -53.42 62.37 -7.94
C GLY A 477 -54.14 63.34 -7.00
N GLU A 478 -53.64 63.51 -5.78
CA GLU A 478 -54.13 64.49 -4.79
C GLU A 478 -54.04 65.92 -5.35
N ALA A 479 -52.90 66.32 -5.90
CA ALA A 479 -52.73 67.65 -6.52
C ALA A 479 -53.61 67.88 -7.76
N LEU A 480 -53.85 66.84 -8.58
CA LEU A 480 -54.75 66.92 -9.74
C LEU A 480 -56.23 67.02 -9.30
N ALA A 481 -56.62 66.32 -8.23
CA ALA A 481 -57.96 66.41 -7.66
C ALA A 481 -58.23 67.82 -7.10
N GLU A 482 -57.26 68.41 -6.39
CA GLU A 482 -57.33 69.82 -5.94
C GLU A 482 -57.52 70.79 -7.11
N ARG A 483 -56.73 70.63 -8.20
CA ARG A 483 -56.89 71.44 -9.41
C ARG A 483 -58.23 71.21 -10.12
N GLY A 484 -58.73 69.97 -10.12
CA GLY A 484 -60.03 69.60 -10.70
C GLY A 484 -61.20 70.18 -9.92
N HIS A 485 -61.12 70.22 -8.58
CA HIS A 485 -62.09 70.89 -7.73
C HIS A 485 -62.08 72.42 -7.93
N ALA A 486 -60.91 73.03 -8.07
CA ALA A 486 -60.79 74.45 -8.43
C ALA A 486 -61.40 74.76 -9.82
N ARG A 487 -61.21 73.87 -10.80
CA ARG A 487 -61.77 74.01 -12.16
C ARG A 487 -63.29 73.83 -12.21
N LYS A 488 -63.85 72.84 -11.50
CA LYS A 488 -65.31 72.65 -11.40
C LYS A 488 -66.00 73.79 -10.63
N GLN A 489 -65.33 74.41 -9.66
CA GLN A 489 -65.81 75.64 -9.02
C GLN A 489 -65.82 76.83 -10.00
N ALA A 490 -64.86 76.92 -10.92
CA ALA A 490 -64.84 77.95 -11.96
C ALA A 490 -65.91 77.72 -13.06
N GLU A 491 -66.14 76.46 -13.47
CA GLU A 491 -67.14 76.09 -14.49
C GLU A 491 -68.59 76.27 -13.98
N ASN A 492 -68.85 76.07 -12.68
CA ASN A 492 -70.17 76.29 -12.08
C ASN A 492 -70.57 77.78 -11.96
N CYS A 493 -69.64 78.74 -12.06
CA CYS A 493 -69.94 80.17 -12.08
C CYS A 493 -70.29 80.72 -13.47
N MET A 494 -70.13 79.93 -14.55
CA MET A 494 -70.26 80.39 -15.94
C MET A 494 -71.47 79.78 -16.69
N SER A 495 -72.52 79.36 -15.98
CA SER A 495 -73.70 78.72 -16.60
C SER A 495 -75.04 79.38 -16.20
N GLN A 496 -75.12 80.70 -16.30
CA GLN A 496 -76.38 81.44 -16.49
C GLN A 496 -76.18 82.60 -17.48
N ALA A 497 -75.94 82.31 -18.75
CA ALA A 497 -76.16 83.27 -19.83
C ALA A 497 -76.32 82.57 -21.18
N GLN A 498 -77.57 82.63 -21.67
CA GLN A 498 -77.96 82.69 -23.07
C GLN A 498 -77.84 81.42 -23.93
N ARG A 499 -79.05 80.88 -24.20
CA ARG A 499 -79.39 80.15 -25.41
C ARG A 499 -79.50 81.09 -26.61
N ARG A 500 -79.33 80.48 -27.80
CA ARG A 500 -79.66 80.91 -29.19
C ARG A 500 -78.58 81.82 -29.77
N GLU A 501 -78.00 81.54 -30.94
CA GLU A 501 -78.66 81.37 -32.25
C GLU A 501 -77.63 80.85 -33.29
N GLN A 502 -78.09 80.17 -34.36
CA GLN A 502 -77.33 79.61 -35.51
C GLN A 502 -76.54 78.32 -35.22
N GLU A 503 -76.65 77.25 -36.00
CA GLU A 503 -75.95 77.11 -37.28
C GLU A 503 -76.59 76.03 -38.18
N GLU A 504 -77.30 76.46 -39.23
CA GLU A 504 -77.65 75.63 -40.39
C GLU A 504 -76.51 75.50 -41.42
N GLY A 505 -75.28 75.92 -41.06
CA GLY A 505 -74.06 75.72 -41.86
C GLY A 505 -73.23 74.48 -41.47
N ARG A 506 -73.49 73.87 -40.31
CA ARG A 506 -72.65 72.79 -39.74
C ARG A 506 -72.81 71.43 -40.43
N ARG A 507 -73.83 71.27 -41.29
CA ARG A 507 -74.20 69.98 -41.90
C ARG A 507 -73.33 69.60 -43.10
N LYS A 508 -72.78 70.57 -43.85
CA LYS A 508 -71.93 70.31 -45.03
C LYS A 508 -70.45 70.04 -44.69
N ASP A 509 -69.93 70.60 -43.60
CA ASP A 509 -68.56 70.32 -43.12
C ASP A 509 -68.44 68.98 -42.37
N LEU A 510 -69.54 68.47 -41.82
CA LEU A 510 -69.58 67.17 -41.16
C LEU A 510 -69.67 66.01 -42.18
N GLU A 511 -70.32 66.21 -43.33
CA GLU A 511 -70.42 65.20 -44.39
C GLU A 511 -69.05 64.91 -45.05
N GLY A 512 -68.18 65.92 -45.21
CA GLY A 512 -66.80 65.72 -45.70
C GLY A 512 -65.89 64.99 -44.70
N LYS A 513 -66.07 65.23 -43.40
CA LYS A 513 -65.30 64.53 -42.34
C LYS A 513 -65.75 63.08 -42.15
N VAL A 514 -67.03 62.77 -42.42
CA VAL A 514 -67.55 61.40 -42.37
C VAL A 514 -66.95 60.56 -43.50
N GLN A 515 -66.83 61.09 -44.72
CA GLN A 515 -66.19 60.36 -45.84
C GLN A 515 -64.69 60.10 -45.60
N ASP A 516 -63.94 61.06 -45.05
CA ASP A 516 -62.52 60.86 -44.73
C ASP A 516 -62.33 59.83 -43.58
N LEU A 517 -63.23 59.83 -42.59
CA LEU A 517 -63.22 58.84 -41.50
C LEU A 517 -63.64 57.44 -41.97
N GLU A 518 -64.55 57.33 -42.93
CA GLU A 518 -64.95 56.04 -43.53
C GLU A 518 -63.79 55.40 -44.31
N VAL A 519 -63.02 56.19 -45.07
CA VAL A 519 -61.81 55.70 -45.77
C VAL A 519 -60.72 55.28 -44.78
N GLN A 520 -60.54 56.01 -43.67
CA GLN A 520 -59.60 55.63 -42.61
C GLN A 520 -60.05 54.38 -41.85
N LEU A 521 -61.35 54.23 -41.57
CA LEU A 521 -61.91 53.05 -40.91
C LEU A 521 -61.72 51.79 -41.76
N GLU A 522 -61.90 51.90 -43.08
CA GLU A 522 -61.77 50.75 -43.98
C GLU A 522 -60.30 50.33 -44.18
N ARG A 523 -59.36 51.29 -44.19
CA ARG A 523 -57.92 51.01 -44.12
C ARG A 523 -57.52 50.35 -42.81
N ALA A 524 -58.07 50.80 -41.68
CA ALA A 524 -57.82 50.21 -40.37
C ALA A 524 -58.39 48.79 -40.26
N ARG A 525 -59.57 48.52 -40.85
CA ARG A 525 -60.15 47.17 -40.92
C ARG A 525 -59.31 46.22 -41.77
N GLN A 526 -58.78 46.68 -42.90
CA GLN A 526 -57.88 45.87 -43.73
C GLN A 526 -56.55 45.59 -43.03
N ALA A 527 -56.00 46.56 -42.29
CA ALA A 527 -54.80 46.35 -41.47
C ALA A 527 -55.05 45.37 -40.31
N LEU A 528 -56.19 45.48 -39.64
CA LEU A 528 -56.58 44.56 -38.56
C LEU A 528 -56.81 43.12 -39.08
N ALA A 529 -57.44 42.97 -40.24
CA ALA A 529 -57.62 41.67 -40.88
C ALA A 529 -56.28 41.04 -41.30
N ALA A 530 -55.32 41.84 -41.76
CA ALA A 530 -53.97 41.39 -42.08
C ALA A 530 -53.21 40.94 -40.81
N GLU A 531 -53.25 41.72 -39.73
CA GLU A 531 -52.68 41.33 -38.43
C GLU A 531 -53.33 40.07 -37.85
N GLN A 532 -54.66 39.92 -37.95
CA GLN A 532 -55.37 38.72 -37.49
C GLN A 532 -54.95 37.47 -38.29
N SER A 533 -54.74 37.60 -39.60
CA SER A 533 -54.24 36.51 -40.43
C SER A 533 -52.79 36.12 -40.08
N ALA A 534 -51.95 37.10 -39.75
CA ALA A 534 -50.57 36.87 -39.31
C ALA A 534 -50.53 36.21 -37.91
N HIS A 535 -51.39 36.65 -36.99
CA HIS A 535 -51.52 36.04 -35.66
C HIS A 535 -52.02 34.59 -35.74
N GLN A 536 -52.99 34.30 -36.60
CA GLN A 536 -53.46 32.92 -36.82
C GLN A 536 -52.37 32.02 -37.42
N ALA A 537 -51.56 32.53 -38.36
CA ALA A 537 -50.43 31.78 -38.90
C ALA A 537 -49.38 31.49 -37.81
N GLN A 538 -49.10 32.47 -36.94
CA GLN A 538 -48.15 32.34 -35.83
C GLN A 538 -48.65 31.38 -34.74
N ASP A 539 -49.96 31.34 -34.47
CA ASP A 539 -50.56 30.37 -33.54
C ASP A 539 -50.48 28.93 -34.05
N VAL A 540 -50.65 28.72 -35.36
CA VAL A 540 -50.49 27.39 -35.98
C VAL A 540 -49.03 26.93 -35.92
N GLU A 541 -48.06 27.81 -36.17
CA GLU A 541 -46.63 27.49 -35.99
C GLU A 541 -46.29 27.19 -34.53
N LEU A 542 -46.85 27.93 -33.58
CA LEU A 542 -46.66 27.68 -32.15
C LEU A 542 -47.27 26.34 -31.71
N GLN A 543 -48.43 25.95 -32.24
CA GLN A 543 -49.02 24.63 -32.00
C GLN A 543 -48.17 23.51 -32.58
N ASN A 544 -47.63 23.67 -33.78
CA ASN A 544 -46.72 22.70 -34.39
C ASN A 544 -45.42 22.56 -33.59
N ALA A 545 -44.84 23.67 -33.10
CA ALA A 545 -43.65 23.65 -32.25
C ALA A 545 -43.90 22.96 -30.90
N LYS A 546 -45.07 23.18 -30.29
CA LYS A 546 -45.49 22.47 -29.06
C LYS A 546 -45.64 20.97 -29.30
N ALA A 547 -46.22 20.55 -30.43
CA ALA A 547 -46.33 19.14 -30.78
C ALA A 547 -44.95 18.47 -30.94
N HIS A 548 -43.99 19.15 -31.58
CA HIS A 548 -42.61 18.65 -31.71
C HIS A 548 -41.89 18.58 -30.35
N SER A 549 -42.10 19.56 -29.47
CA SER A 549 -41.53 19.52 -28.11
C SER A 549 -42.09 18.36 -27.28
N HIS A 550 -43.37 18.04 -27.43
CA HIS A 550 -43.98 16.89 -26.75
C HIS A 550 -43.47 15.55 -27.30
N ALA A 551 -43.27 15.45 -28.62
CA ALA A 551 -42.64 14.27 -29.22
C ALA A 551 -41.21 14.05 -28.69
N ALA A 552 -40.39 15.12 -28.66
CA ALA A 552 -39.04 15.05 -28.12
C ALA A 552 -38.99 14.71 -26.61
N GLN A 553 -40.00 15.12 -25.84
CA GLN A 553 -40.15 14.71 -24.43
C GLN A 553 -40.45 13.22 -24.29
N ALA A 554 -41.32 12.67 -25.15
CA ALA A 554 -41.63 11.24 -25.16
C ALA A 554 -40.40 10.40 -25.52
N ASP A 555 -39.59 10.85 -26.48
CA ASP A 555 -38.33 10.18 -26.85
C ASP A 555 -37.30 10.21 -25.70
N LEU A 556 -37.22 11.32 -24.94
CA LEU A 556 -36.37 11.43 -23.77
C LEU A 556 -36.79 10.46 -22.64
N GLU A 557 -38.10 10.28 -22.43
CA GLU A 557 -38.64 9.32 -21.47
C GLU A 557 -38.34 7.87 -21.90
N ALA A 558 -38.44 7.57 -23.19
CA ALA A 558 -38.05 6.27 -23.73
C ALA A 558 -36.55 5.97 -23.52
N LEU A 559 -35.67 6.95 -23.74
CA LEU A 559 -34.23 6.79 -23.50
C LEU A 559 -33.91 6.57 -22.00
N ARG A 560 -34.61 7.26 -21.09
CA ARG A 560 -34.46 7.04 -19.64
C ARG A 560 -34.89 5.64 -19.22
N ALA A 561 -35.91 5.06 -19.85
CA ALA A 561 -36.32 3.68 -19.61
C ALA A 561 -35.23 2.68 -20.03
N VAL A 562 -34.58 2.89 -21.17
CA VAL A 562 -33.45 2.08 -21.62
C VAL A 562 -32.24 2.21 -20.68
N GLU A 563 -31.96 3.41 -20.18
CA GLU A 563 -30.89 3.62 -19.20
C GLU A 563 -31.15 2.87 -17.88
N HIS A 564 -32.39 2.87 -17.40
CA HIS A 564 -32.79 2.12 -16.21
C HIS A 564 -32.62 0.60 -16.38
N GLU A 565 -32.95 0.07 -17.56
CA GLU A 565 -32.75 -1.34 -17.90
C GLU A 565 -31.25 -1.72 -17.93
N LEU A 566 -30.42 -0.89 -18.55
CA LEU A 566 -28.95 -1.07 -18.56
C LEU A 566 -28.35 -1.04 -17.15
N ARG A 567 -28.80 -0.13 -16.27
CA ARG A 567 -28.39 -0.08 -14.86
C ARG A 567 -28.81 -1.33 -14.09
N ALA A 568 -29.99 -1.90 -14.38
CA ALA A 568 -30.43 -3.16 -13.79
C ALA A 568 -29.55 -4.33 -14.23
N GLN A 569 -29.16 -4.37 -15.51
CA GLN A 569 -28.26 -5.38 -16.03
C GLN A 569 -26.86 -5.29 -15.40
N LEU A 570 -26.31 -4.08 -15.23
CA LEU A 570 -25.01 -3.87 -14.56
C LEU A 570 -25.02 -4.34 -13.10
N ARG A 571 -26.11 -4.10 -12.35
CA ARG A 571 -26.25 -4.65 -10.99
C ARG A 571 -26.24 -6.17 -10.96
N ASN A 572 -26.96 -6.81 -11.89
CA ASN A 572 -26.96 -8.27 -12.01
C ASN A 572 -25.58 -8.84 -12.39
N PHE A 573 -24.76 -8.09 -13.12
CA PHE A 573 -23.37 -8.48 -13.40
C PHE A 573 -22.50 -8.35 -12.14
N ALA A 574 -22.59 -7.25 -11.40
CA ALA A 574 -21.85 -7.06 -10.15
C ALA A 574 -22.19 -8.11 -9.09
N GLU A 575 -23.47 -8.50 -8.95
CA GLU A 575 -23.90 -9.58 -8.06
C GLU A 575 -23.31 -10.94 -8.46
N ARG A 576 -23.22 -11.23 -9.77
CA ARG A 576 -22.58 -12.46 -10.27
C ARG A 576 -21.08 -12.47 -10.05
N GLU A 577 -20.43 -11.33 -10.21
CA GLU A 577 -18.99 -11.18 -9.97
C GLU A 577 -18.66 -11.42 -8.49
N SER A 578 -19.43 -10.81 -7.58
CA SER A 578 -19.31 -11.05 -6.13
C SER A 578 -19.57 -12.52 -5.76
N HIS A 579 -20.56 -13.18 -6.38
CA HIS A 579 -20.77 -14.61 -6.18
C HIS A 579 -19.55 -15.44 -6.64
N LEU A 580 -18.99 -15.16 -7.82
CA LEU A 580 -17.83 -15.88 -8.34
C LEU A 580 -16.58 -15.65 -7.48
N GLU A 581 -16.40 -14.44 -6.93
CA GLU A 581 -15.32 -14.15 -5.97
C GLU A 581 -15.47 -14.96 -4.68
N SER A 582 -16.69 -15.04 -4.13
CA SER A 582 -16.95 -15.85 -2.92
C SER A 582 -16.68 -17.34 -3.16
N GLU A 583 -16.98 -17.84 -4.36
CA GLU A 583 -16.76 -19.24 -4.73
C GLU A 583 -15.25 -19.52 -4.94
N ASN A 584 -14.51 -18.58 -5.54
CA ASN A 584 -13.05 -18.65 -5.63
C ASN A 584 -12.38 -18.64 -4.26
N GLN A 585 -12.86 -17.81 -3.32
CA GLN A 585 -12.34 -17.79 -1.95
C GLN A 585 -12.60 -19.13 -1.24
N ARG A 586 -13.79 -19.72 -1.42
CA ARG A 586 -14.10 -21.05 -0.87
C ARG A 586 -13.17 -22.13 -1.43
N LEU A 587 -12.98 -22.16 -2.75
CA LEU A 587 -12.08 -23.12 -3.40
C LEU A 587 -10.62 -22.92 -2.97
N ALA A 588 -10.16 -21.69 -2.79
CA ALA A 588 -8.82 -21.39 -2.28
C ALA A 588 -8.63 -21.89 -0.84
N ALA A 589 -9.64 -21.75 0.02
CA ALA A 589 -9.61 -22.28 1.38
C ALA A 589 -9.59 -23.83 1.41
N GLU A 590 -10.39 -24.47 0.56
CA GLU A 590 -10.40 -25.94 0.38
C GLU A 590 -9.07 -26.47 -0.18
N ALA A 591 -8.38 -25.70 -1.03
CA ALA A 591 -7.05 -26.02 -1.52
C ALA A 591 -5.99 -25.91 -0.42
N ALA A 592 -6.03 -24.83 0.37
CA ALA A 592 -5.11 -24.63 1.49
C ALA A 592 -5.25 -25.72 2.56
N ALA A 593 -6.49 -26.11 2.92
CA ALA A 593 -6.74 -27.18 3.87
C ALA A 593 -6.16 -28.52 3.39
N ALA A 594 -6.36 -28.88 2.12
CA ALA A 594 -5.81 -30.09 1.54
C ALA A 594 -4.26 -30.08 1.48
N GLU A 595 -3.64 -28.92 1.20
CA GLU A 595 -2.18 -28.77 1.22
C GLU A 595 -1.62 -29.02 2.64
N THR A 596 -2.30 -28.52 3.68
CA THR A 596 -1.89 -28.75 5.07
C THR A 596 -2.00 -30.22 5.48
N GLU A 597 -3.06 -30.91 5.03
CA GLU A 597 -3.24 -32.35 5.28
C GLU A 597 -2.14 -33.17 4.57
N ARG A 598 -1.84 -32.86 3.30
CA ARG A 598 -0.75 -33.49 2.54
C ARG A 598 0.59 -33.37 3.24
N LEU A 599 0.96 -32.16 3.66
CA LEU A 599 2.21 -31.90 4.38
C LEU A 599 2.27 -32.66 5.72
N SER A 600 1.14 -32.85 6.39
CA SER A 600 1.06 -33.61 7.64
C SER A 600 1.30 -35.11 7.43
N SER A 601 0.74 -35.68 6.36
CA SER A 601 0.92 -37.09 5.98
C SER A 601 2.32 -37.35 5.42
N GLU A 602 2.89 -36.45 4.62
CA GLU A 602 4.29 -36.55 4.14
C GLU A 602 5.30 -36.53 5.30
N ARG A 603 5.07 -35.68 6.31
CA ARG A 603 5.89 -35.67 7.54
C ARG A 603 5.79 -36.99 8.30
N SER A 604 4.59 -37.55 8.40
CA SER A 604 4.33 -38.81 9.11
C SER A 604 5.00 -40.01 8.42
N ALA A 605 4.93 -40.08 7.08
CA ALA A 605 5.64 -41.07 6.28
C ALA A 605 7.16 -40.93 6.41
N ARG A 606 7.70 -39.69 6.40
CA ARG A 606 9.14 -39.44 6.57
C ARG A 606 9.66 -39.88 7.95
N ILE A 607 8.88 -39.65 9.01
CA ILE A 607 9.22 -40.10 10.37
C ILE A 607 9.25 -41.63 10.43
N ALA A 608 8.23 -42.31 9.89
CA ALA A 608 8.19 -43.78 9.84
C ALA A 608 9.39 -44.37 9.06
N GLY A 609 9.76 -43.76 7.93
CA GLY A 609 10.93 -44.18 7.15
C GLY A 609 12.27 -43.97 7.86
N LEU A 610 12.40 -42.91 8.68
CA LEU A 610 13.59 -42.68 9.52
C LEU A 610 13.68 -43.70 10.66
N GLU A 611 12.56 -44.01 11.33
CA GLU A 611 12.50 -45.04 12.37
C GLU A 611 12.84 -46.45 11.83
N ALA A 612 12.41 -46.75 10.60
CA ALA A 612 12.77 -47.99 9.93
C ALA A 612 14.27 -48.07 9.63
N LYS A 613 14.89 -46.95 9.18
CA LYS A 613 16.34 -46.87 8.94
C LYS A 613 17.15 -47.06 10.22
N THR A 614 16.81 -46.35 11.29
CA THR A 614 17.52 -46.50 12.58
C THR A 614 17.38 -47.92 13.13
N SER A 615 16.20 -48.53 12.98
CA SER A 615 15.97 -49.92 13.40
C SER A 615 16.76 -50.92 12.55
N THR A 616 16.95 -50.68 11.25
CA THR A 616 17.82 -51.53 10.41
C THR A 616 19.29 -51.42 10.79
N GLU A 617 19.79 -50.22 11.09
CA GLU A 617 21.18 -50.02 11.53
C GLU A 617 21.44 -50.70 12.88
N GLN A 618 20.49 -50.58 13.82
CA GLN A 618 20.57 -51.25 15.11
C GLN A 618 20.55 -52.78 14.97
N ARG A 619 19.72 -53.33 14.08
CA ARG A 619 19.70 -54.75 13.75
C ARG A 619 21.06 -55.21 13.21
N GLN A 620 21.62 -54.53 12.21
CA GLN A 620 22.92 -54.88 11.63
C GLN A 620 24.04 -54.88 12.67
N ARG A 621 24.02 -53.90 13.58
CA ARG A 621 24.98 -53.82 14.69
C ARG A 621 24.85 -55.01 15.64
N LEU A 622 23.62 -55.38 16.03
CA LEU A 622 23.36 -56.54 16.89
C LEU A 622 23.75 -57.86 16.21
N GLU A 623 23.49 -58.03 14.91
CA GLU A 623 23.91 -59.20 14.14
C GLU A 623 25.44 -59.34 14.11
N SER A 624 26.17 -58.23 13.89
CA SER A 624 27.63 -58.21 13.92
C SER A 624 28.19 -58.57 15.31
N GLN A 625 27.61 -58.02 16.38
CA GLN A 625 28.02 -58.33 17.75
C GLN A 625 27.73 -59.80 18.10
N LEU A 626 26.58 -60.32 17.67
CA LEU A 626 26.22 -61.72 17.87
C LEU A 626 27.21 -62.67 17.17
N GLN A 627 27.64 -62.34 15.95
CA GLN A 627 28.65 -63.11 15.23
C GLN A 627 30.00 -63.11 15.98
N GLU A 628 30.44 -61.95 16.46
CA GLU A 628 31.69 -61.81 17.22
C GLU A 628 31.65 -62.62 18.53
N HIS A 629 30.58 -62.49 19.32
CA HIS A 629 30.44 -63.23 20.57
C HIS A 629 30.27 -64.73 20.36
N THR A 630 29.61 -65.15 19.28
CA THR A 630 29.50 -66.58 18.92
C THR A 630 30.86 -67.17 18.53
N ALA A 631 31.69 -66.40 17.82
CA ALA A 631 33.06 -66.81 17.50
C ALA A 631 33.94 -66.90 18.75
N LYS A 632 33.85 -65.92 19.67
CA LYS A 632 34.53 -65.96 20.97
C LYS A 632 34.09 -67.18 21.78
N LEU A 633 32.78 -67.45 21.86
CA LEU A 633 32.26 -68.61 22.56
C LEU A 633 32.88 -69.91 22.02
N ALA A 634 32.95 -70.09 20.70
CA ALA A 634 33.56 -71.27 20.09
C ALA A 634 35.06 -71.42 20.45
N GLN A 635 35.80 -70.32 20.50
CA GLN A 635 37.21 -70.32 20.93
C GLN A 635 37.35 -70.71 22.41
N PHE A 636 36.56 -70.10 23.30
CA PHE A 636 36.57 -70.40 24.73
C PHE A 636 36.04 -71.80 25.06
N GLN A 637 35.13 -72.34 24.26
CA GLN A 637 34.73 -73.75 24.38
C GLN A 637 35.88 -74.69 24.00
N GLY A 638 36.65 -74.34 22.97
CA GLY A 638 37.86 -75.08 22.62
C GLY A 638 38.95 -75.04 23.70
N THR A 639 39.16 -73.91 24.37
CA THR A 639 40.11 -73.83 25.51
C THR A 639 39.58 -74.60 26.72
N LEU A 640 38.29 -74.48 27.02
CA LEU A 640 37.63 -75.22 28.09
C LEU A 640 37.78 -76.74 27.90
N ASP A 641 37.61 -77.24 26.68
CA ASP A 641 37.74 -78.67 26.40
C ASP A 641 39.19 -79.17 26.49
N ARG A 642 40.19 -78.33 26.16
CA ARG A 642 41.61 -78.61 26.41
C ARG A 642 41.92 -78.66 27.90
N GLU A 643 41.48 -77.67 28.67
CA GLU A 643 41.70 -77.61 30.12
C GLU A 643 41.00 -78.76 30.85
N LYS A 644 39.82 -79.19 30.40
CA LYS A 644 39.16 -80.41 30.89
C LYS A 644 40.03 -81.65 30.64
N ALA A 645 40.56 -81.80 29.42
CA ALA A 645 41.40 -82.95 29.07
C ALA A 645 42.71 -82.94 29.86
N GLU A 646 43.34 -81.78 30.03
CA GLU A 646 44.55 -81.60 30.86
C GLU A 646 44.28 -81.92 32.33
N HIS A 647 43.19 -81.41 32.90
CA HIS A 647 42.79 -81.74 34.28
C HIS A 647 42.53 -83.25 34.43
N GLN A 648 41.85 -83.90 33.48
CA GLN A 648 41.61 -85.34 33.52
C GLN A 648 42.91 -86.15 33.42
N ALA A 649 43.85 -85.73 32.56
CA ALA A 649 45.15 -86.38 32.43
C ALA A 649 46.00 -86.23 33.71
N LEU A 650 46.06 -85.02 34.28
CA LEU A 650 46.76 -84.75 35.53
C LEU A 650 46.12 -85.48 36.72
N GLN A 651 44.80 -85.56 36.77
CA GLN A 651 44.08 -86.33 37.78
C GLN A 651 44.39 -87.82 37.69
N SER A 652 44.34 -88.40 36.48
CA SER A 652 44.66 -89.83 36.26
C SER A 652 46.12 -90.14 36.65
N ARG A 653 47.05 -89.24 36.33
CA ARG A 653 48.47 -89.34 36.71
C ARG A 653 48.66 -89.22 38.23
N HIS A 654 47.95 -88.30 38.88
CA HIS A 654 47.95 -88.15 40.33
C HIS A 654 47.46 -89.42 41.03
N GLU A 655 46.37 -90.01 40.52
CA GLU A 655 45.81 -91.28 41.04
C GLU A 655 46.77 -92.46 40.85
N GLN A 656 47.46 -92.55 39.71
CA GLN A 656 48.47 -93.58 39.46
C GLN A 656 49.68 -93.47 40.41
N LEU A 657 50.21 -92.26 40.60
CA LEU A 657 51.32 -92.02 41.52
C LEU A 657 50.93 -92.23 42.98
N GLN A 658 49.66 -92.00 43.33
CA GLN A 658 49.13 -92.34 44.65
C GLN A 658 49.08 -93.86 44.86
N ARG A 659 48.66 -94.64 43.85
CA ARG A 659 48.66 -96.11 43.92
C ARG A 659 50.07 -96.71 44.00
N GLN A 660 51.01 -96.22 43.19
CA GLN A 660 52.42 -96.68 43.22
C GLN A 660 53.09 -96.43 44.58
N HIS A 661 52.70 -95.35 45.27
CA HIS A 661 53.15 -95.09 46.63
C HIS A 661 52.54 -96.06 47.65
N ASP A 662 51.25 -96.38 47.54
CA ASP A 662 50.59 -97.34 48.43
C ASP A 662 51.15 -98.78 48.25
N GLU A 663 51.76 -99.06 47.09
CA GLU A 663 52.48 -100.31 46.77
C GLU A 663 53.97 -100.33 47.23
N GLY A 664 54.46 -99.27 47.87
CA GLY A 664 55.77 -99.25 48.57
C GLY A 664 56.94 -98.61 47.83
N ASP A 665 56.70 -97.90 46.73
CA ASP A 665 57.77 -97.29 45.91
C ASP A 665 58.24 -95.93 46.46
N SER A 666 59.57 -95.69 46.50
CA SER A 666 60.19 -94.53 47.17
C SER A 666 60.16 -93.24 46.34
N THR A 667 58.96 -92.79 45.95
CA THR A 667 58.78 -91.51 45.24
C THR A 667 58.98 -90.31 46.17
N SER A 668 59.83 -89.36 45.74
CA SER A 668 60.26 -88.20 46.54
C SER A 668 59.08 -87.30 46.91
N LYS A 669 58.92 -86.96 48.19
CA LYS A 669 57.81 -86.12 48.72
C LYS A 669 57.63 -84.80 47.95
N ARG A 670 58.72 -84.22 47.44
CA ARG A 670 58.71 -83.00 46.61
C ARG A 670 57.98 -83.17 45.26
N GLN A 671 58.10 -84.33 44.61
CA GLN A 671 57.40 -84.59 43.34
C GLN A 671 55.88 -84.66 43.55
N ARG A 672 55.43 -85.24 44.67
CA ARG A 672 54.01 -85.31 45.03
C ARG A 672 53.40 -83.96 45.36
N GLU A 673 54.14 -83.09 46.05
CA GLU A 673 53.69 -81.73 46.36
C GLU A 673 53.63 -80.86 45.09
N ALA A 674 54.58 -81.01 44.17
CA ALA A 674 54.55 -80.33 42.87
C ALA A 674 53.33 -80.71 42.02
N GLU A 675 53.05 -82.00 41.85
CA GLU A 675 51.87 -82.44 41.06
C GLU A 675 50.53 -82.08 41.72
N ARG A 676 50.45 -82.09 43.05
CA ARG A 676 49.26 -81.61 43.77
C ARG A 676 49.02 -80.12 43.51
N GLN A 677 50.09 -79.34 43.38
CA GLN A 677 49.99 -77.93 43.05
C GLN A 677 49.54 -77.74 41.59
N GLU A 678 50.15 -78.46 40.64
CA GLU A 678 49.75 -78.44 39.23
C GLU A 678 48.27 -78.83 39.03
N LEU A 679 47.78 -79.85 39.75
CA LEU A 679 46.36 -80.24 39.70
C LEU A 679 45.42 -79.16 40.27
N ARG A 680 45.85 -78.45 41.31
CA ARG A 680 45.07 -77.33 41.88
C ARG A 680 45.00 -76.16 40.91
N ASP A 681 46.11 -75.82 40.29
CA ASP A 681 46.21 -74.73 39.31
C ASP A 681 45.36 -75.07 38.07
N ALA A 682 45.43 -76.31 37.57
CA ALA A 682 44.59 -76.80 36.48
C ALA A 682 43.09 -76.76 36.82
N LYS A 683 42.71 -77.09 38.06
CA LYS A 683 41.32 -77.02 38.52
C LYS A 683 40.80 -75.58 38.62
N GLN A 684 41.65 -74.62 39.03
CA GLN A 684 41.31 -73.20 39.06
C GLN A 684 41.13 -72.64 37.65
N ASN A 685 42.04 -72.96 36.72
CA ASN A 685 41.93 -72.54 35.32
C ASN A 685 40.66 -73.08 34.68
N LEU A 686 40.35 -74.36 34.89
CA LEU A 686 39.12 -74.99 34.42
C LEU A 686 37.86 -74.27 34.95
N ALA A 687 37.84 -73.88 36.22
CA ALA A 687 36.71 -73.15 36.82
C ALA A 687 36.53 -71.76 36.19
N LEU A 688 37.64 -71.03 35.96
CA LEU A 688 37.63 -69.72 35.30
C LEU A 688 37.11 -69.82 33.86
N SER A 689 37.58 -70.79 33.07
CA SER A 689 37.09 -71.00 31.71
C SER A 689 35.62 -71.43 31.66
N GLN A 690 35.15 -72.22 32.63
CA GLN A 690 33.72 -72.56 32.75
C GLN A 690 32.85 -71.33 33.00
N GLU A 691 33.30 -70.41 33.86
CA GLU A 691 32.58 -69.17 34.16
C GLU A 691 32.57 -68.21 32.95
N GLN A 692 33.68 -68.11 32.22
CA GLN A 692 33.78 -67.32 30.98
C GLN A 692 32.86 -67.84 29.87
N VAL A 693 32.76 -69.17 29.68
CA VAL A 693 31.82 -69.76 28.72
C VAL A 693 30.37 -69.51 29.14
N LYS A 694 30.06 -69.63 30.44
CA LYS A 694 28.70 -69.40 30.96
C LYS A 694 28.24 -67.94 30.81
N THR A 695 29.13 -66.98 31.08
CA THR A 695 28.84 -65.55 30.90
C THR A 695 28.60 -65.21 29.43
N LEU A 696 29.47 -65.66 28.52
CA LEU A 696 29.30 -65.46 27.08
C LEU A 696 27.99 -66.09 26.54
N GLN A 697 27.59 -67.25 27.06
CA GLN A 697 26.31 -67.88 26.69
C GLN A 697 25.10 -67.03 27.11
N ALA A 698 25.15 -66.43 28.31
CA ALA A 698 24.09 -65.52 28.78
C ALA A 698 24.01 -64.25 27.92
N ASP A 699 25.16 -63.65 27.57
CA ASP A 699 25.22 -62.46 26.72
C ASP A 699 24.65 -62.74 25.31
N ILE A 700 24.98 -63.89 24.72
CA ILE A 700 24.44 -64.33 23.42
C ILE A 700 22.91 -64.51 23.48
N GLN A 701 22.39 -65.09 24.57
CA GLN A 701 20.94 -65.22 24.75
C GLN A 701 20.26 -63.85 24.88
N GLY A 702 20.85 -62.91 25.65
CA GLY A 702 20.36 -61.55 25.79
C GLY A 702 20.32 -60.79 24.45
N MET A 703 21.41 -60.88 23.67
CA MET A 703 21.49 -60.26 22.35
C MET A 703 20.48 -60.85 21.35
N ARG A 704 20.22 -62.16 21.38
CA ARG A 704 19.18 -62.80 20.53
C ARG A 704 17.77 -62.29 20.85
N ALA A 705 17.46 -62.09 22.13
CA ALA A 705 16.17 -61.55 22.55
C ALA A 705 16.00 -60.08 22.10
N GLN A 706 17.07 -59.27 22.19
CA GLN A 706 17.07 -57.90 21.68
C GLN A 706 16.90 -57.85 20.16
N LEU A 707 17.54 -58.76 19.43
CA LEU A 707 17.40 -58.87 17.98
C LEU A 707 15.93 -59.16 17.58
N GLN A 708 15.29 -60.15 18.20
CA GLN A 708 13.88 -60.47 17.95
C GLN A 708 12.95 -59.27 18.24
N ALA A 709 13.21 -58.52 19.32
CA ALA A 709 12.44 -57.32 19.62
C ALA A 709 12.60 -56.25 18.53
N THR A 710 13.84 -56.00 18.08
CA THR A 710 14.11 -55.03 16.99
C THR A 710 13.51 -55.45 15.65
N GLU A 711 13.46 -56.75 15.34
CA GLU A 711 12.80 -57.26 14.13
C GLU A 711 11.27 -57.05 14.16
N GLY A 712 10.64 -57.23 15.32
CA GLY A 712 9.21 -56.92 15.51
C GLY A 712 8.90 -55.43 15.33
N HIS A 713 9.73 -54.55 15.88
CA HIS A 713 9.61 -53.10 15.68
C HIS A 713 9.78 -52.72 14.20
N LEU A 714 10.80 -53.26 13.52
CA LEU A 714 11.04 -53.00 12.10
C LEU A 714 9.86 -53.41 11.22
N ALA A 715 9.27 -54.58 11.48
CA ALA A 715 8.10 -55.06 10.74
C ALA A 715 6.91 -54.10 10.93
N SER A 716 6.63 -53.69 12.17
CA SER A 716 5.51 -52.77 12.45
C SER A 716 5.69 -51.37 11.84
N SER A 717 6.91 -50.82 11.85
CA SER A 717 7.20 -49.52 11.22
C SER A 717 7.09 -49.56 9.70
N ARG A 718 7.53 -50.64 9.05
CA ARG A 718 7.39 -50.81 7.59
C ARG A 718 5.93 -50.94 7.15
N THR A 719 5.10 -51.64 7.91
CA THR A 719 3.67 -51.76 7.61
C THR A 719 2.98 -50.40 7.73
N ARG A 720 3.30 -49.60 8.77
CA ARG A 720 2.79 -48.23 8.93
C ARG A 720 3.20 -47.31 7.79
N GLU A 721 4.44 -47.39 7.34
CA GLU A 721 4.94 -46.62 6.19
C GLU A 721 4.19 -46.99 4.91
N GLN A 722 4.00 -48.29 4.64
CA GLN A 722 3.27 -48.76 3.46
C GLN A 722 1.78 -48.37 3.46
N ASP A 723 1.12 -48.44 4.61
CA ASP A 723 -0.28 -48.03 4.74
C ASP A 723 -0.47 -46.53 4.51
N GLU A 724 0.44 -45.71 5.04
CA GLU A 724 0.36 -44.24 4.92
C GLU A 724 0.68 -43.76 3.50
N VAL A 725 1.69 -44.36 2.84
CA VAL A 725 2.00 -44.11 1.42
C VAL A 725 0.82 -44.52 0.53
N SER A 726 0.17 -45.64 0.83
CA SER A 726 -1.00 -46.12 0.07
C SER A 726 -2.24 -45.24 0.27
N ARG A 727 -2.36 -44.55 1.42
CA ARG A 727 -3.40 -43.53 1.63
C ARG A 727 -3.10 -42.27 0.84
N LEU A 728 -1.85 -41.79 0.87
CA LEU A 728 -1.40 -40.62 0.11
C LEU A 728 -1.64 -40.77 -1.39
N HIS A 729 -1.30 -41.92 -1.97
CA HIS A 729 -1.53 -42.17 -3.40
C HIS A 729 -3.02 -42.18 -3.77
N ARG A 730 -3.90 -42.72 -2.91
CA ARG A 730 -5.35 -42.69 -3.14
C ARG A 730 -5.91 -41.27 -3.07
N ALA A 731 -5.52 -40.51 -2.04
CA ALA A 731 -5.94 -39.12 -1.88
C ALA A 731 -5.49 -38.25 -3.07
N HIS A 732 -4.26 -38.46 -3.57
CA HIS A 732 -3.75 -37.74 -4.75
C HIS A 732 -4.55 -38.07 -6.02
N ALA A 733 -4.87 -39.35 -6.25
CA ALA A 733 -5.64 -39.78 -7.42
C ALA A 733 -7.07 -39.21 -7.43
N GLU A 734 -7.73 -39.17 -6.27
CA GLU A 734 -9.06 -38.55 -6.12
C GLU A 734 -9.03 -37.04 -6.36
N ARG A 735 -7.97 -36.36 -5.88
CA ARG A 735 -7.79 -34.92 -6.08
C ARG A 735 -7.52 -34.54 -7.53
N GLU A 736 -6.68 -35.30 -8.24
CA GLU A 736 -6.45 -35.10 -9.68
C GLU A 736 -7.73 -35.27 -10.51
N ALA A 737 -8.60 -36.21 -10.12
CA ALA A 737 -9.88 -36.40 -10.78
C ALA A 737 -10.82 -35.20 -10.58
N GLN A 738 -10.93 -34.68 -9.34
CA GLN A 738 -11.71 -33.48 -9.04
C GLN A 738 -11.20 -32.24 -9.77
N LEU A 739 -9.89 -32.01 -9.79
CA LEU A 739 -9.29 -30.84 -10.46
C LEU A 739 -9.52 -30.87 -11.98
N ARG A 740 -9.48 -32.06 -12.61
CA ARG A 740 -9.81 -32.21 -14.03
C ARG A 740 -11.27 -31.85 -14.32
N GLU A 741 -12.20 -32.27 -13.46
CA GLU A 741 -13.62 -31.96 -13.60
C GLU A 741 -13.90 -30.46 -13.43
N GLN A 742 -13.30 -29.82 -12.42
CA GLN A 742 -13.40 -28.38 -12.21
C GLN A 742 -12.79 -27.56 -13.36
N LEU A 743 -11.66 -28.01 -13.92
CA LEU A 743 -11.03 -27.37 -15.08
C LEU A 743 -11.92 -27.42 -16.32
N GLU A 744 -12.55 -28.55 -16.60
CA GLU A 744 -13.49 -28.69 -17.73
C GLU A 744 -14.75 -27.83 -17.53
N TRP A 745 -15.27 -27.74 -16.30
CA TRP A 745 -16.37 -26.84 -15.99
C TRP A 745 -15.99 -25.37 -16.20
N ALA A 746 -14.82 -24.94 -15.71
CA ALA A 746 -14.32 -23.57 -15.84
C ALA A 746 -14.12 -23.15 -17.31
N LYS A 747 -13.57 -24.04 -18.14
CA LYS A 747 -13.44 -23.81 -19.60
C LYS A 747 -14.82 -23.63 -20.27
N SER A 748 -15.80 -24.44 -19.89
CA SER A 748 -17.18 -24.34 -20.40
C SER A 748 -17.87 -23.05 -19.93
N ALA A 749 -17.61 -22.60 -18.71
CA ALA A 749 -18.13 -21.35 -18.17
C ALA A 749 -17.49 -20.13 -18.86
N ALA A 750 -16.16 -20.13 -19.06
CA ALA A 750 -15.42 -19.05 -19.71
C ALA A 750 -15.87 -18.83 -21.15
N THR A 751 -16.02 -19.90 -21.94
CA THR A 751 -16.53 -19.82 -23.33
C THR A 751 -17.97 -19.28 -23.41
N LYS A 752 -18.83 -19.62 -22.44
CA LYS A 752 -20.18 -19.04 -22.32
C LYS A 752 -20.18 -17.56 -21.90
N ALA A 753 -19.24 -17.15 -21.04
CA ALA A 753 -19.10 -15.77 -20.62
C ALA A 753 -18.57 -14.88 -21.77
N GLU A 754 -17.57 -15.36 -22.50
CA GLU A 754 -16.96 -14.67 -23.64
C GLU A 754 -17.96 -14.44 -24.78
N SER A 755 -18.76 -15.47 -25.12
CA SER A 755 -19.84 -15.33 -26.11
C SER A 755 -20.92 -14.33 -25.69
N LYS A 756 -21.27 -14.25 -24.39
CA LYS A 756 -22.19 -13.23 -23.86
C LYS A 756 -21.60 -11.82 -23.86
N ALA A 757 -20.32 -11.68 -23.52
CA ALA A 757 -19.63 -10.39 -23.53
C ALA A 757 -19.54 -9.81 -24.96
N ILE A 758 -19.20 -10.64 -25.95
CA ILE A 758 -19.18 -10.26 -27.37
C ILE A 758 -20.58 -9.83 -27.85
N ALA A 759 -21.63 -10.54 -27.44
CA ALA A 759 -23.01 -10.17 -27.79
C ALA A 759 -23.43 -8.83 -27.14
N SER A 760 -23.04 -8.60 -25.89
CA SER A 760 -23.32 -7.35 -25.15
C SER A 760 -22.60 -6.15 -25.75
N ASP A 761 -21.31 -6.28 -26.07
CA ASP A 761 -20.52 -5.20 -26.71
C ASP A 761 -21.09 -4.83 -28.09
N LYS A 762 -21.54 -5.83 -28.86
CA LYS A 762 -22.20 -5.61 -30.15
C LYS A 762 -23.53 -4.85 -30.01
N ALA A 763 -24.31 -5.14 -28.96
CA ALA A 763 -25.55 -4.42 -28.66
C ALA A 763 -25.28 -2.98 -28.18
N ALA A 764 -24.27 -2.78 -27.32
CA ALA A 764 -23.89 -1.46 -26.82
C ALA A 764 -23.37 -0.53 -27.93
N ARG A 765 -22.58 -1.05 -28.87
CA ARG A 765 -22.12 -0.29 -30.05
C ARG A 765 -23.28 0.15 -30.95
N LYS A 766 -24.27 -0.74 -31.15
CA LYS A 766 -25.47 -0.41 -31.92
C LYS A 766 -26.28 0.70 -31.25
N ALA A 767 -26.51 0.61 -29.95
CA ALA A 767 -27.25 1.61 -29.19
C ALA A 767 -26.55 2.99 -29.15
N ARG A 768 -25.21 3.02 -29.05
CA ARG A 768 -24.43 4.27 -29.15
C ARG A 768 -24.55 4.93 -30.52
N TRP A 769 -24.47 4.14 -31.58
CA TRP A 769 -24.62 4.65 -32.95
C TRP A 769 -26.03 5.23 -33.21
N GLU A 770 -27.08 4.57 -32.70
CA GLU A 770 -28.46 5.06 -32.77
C GLU A 770 -28.66 6.34 -31.93
N ALA A 771 -27.99 6.46 -30.77
CA ALA A 771 -28.05 7.67 -29.95
C ALA A 771 -27.32 8.87 -30.61
N ASP A 772 -26.16 8.64 -31.21
CA ASP A 772 -25.38 9.69 -31.89
C ASP A 772 -26.12 10.22 -33.14
N THR A 773 -26.78 9.34 -33.90
CA THR A 773 -27.61 9.75 -35.05
C THR A 773 -28.79 10.62 -34.65
N LEU A 774 -29.50 10.26 -33.57
CA LEU A 774 -30.59 11.08 -33.02
C LEU A 774 -30.09 12.44 -32.48
N LEU A 775 -28.86 12.48 -31.94
CA LEU A 775 -28.25 13.71 -31.43
C LEU A 775 -27.85 14.67 -32.56
N GLU A 776 -27.41 14.13 -33.70
CA GLU A 776 -27.15 14.89 -34.93
C GLU A 776 -28.45 15.45 -35.54
N GLU A 777 -29.52 14.65 -35.60
CA GLU A 777 -30.85 15.12 -36.02
C GLU A 777 -31.37 16.24 -35.12
N LYS A 778 -31.21 16.10 -33.80
CA LYS A 778 -31.60 17.13 -32.83
C LYS A 778 -30.80 18.43 -33.04
N ARG A 779 -29.48 18.34 -33.22
CA ARG A 779 -28.63 19.53 -33.49
C ARG A 779 -29.01 20.22 -34.80
N TRP A 780 -29.38 19.45 -35.82
CA TRP A 780 -29.87 19.98 -37.08
C TRP A 780 -31.21 20.72 -36.89
N LEU A 781 -32.16 20.12 -36.16
CA LEU A 781 -33.44 20.75 -35.84
C LEU A 781 -33.28 22.03 -35.00
N GLU A 782 -32.38 22.05 -34.01
CA GLU A 782 -32.07 23.24 -33.21
C GLU A 782 -31.42 24.36 -34.04
N ALA A 783 -30.57 24.02 -35.02
CA ALA A 783 -29.98 24.97 -35.95
C ALA A 783 -31.02 25.57 -36.91
N GLU A 784 -31.99 24.76 -37.36
CA GLU A 784 -33.08 25.21 -38.23
C GLU A 784 -34.09 26.08 -37.46
N LEU A 785 -34.37 25.77 -36.19
CA LEU A 785 -35.21 26.59 -35.32
C LEU A 785 -34.58 27.97 -35.03
N LYS A 786 -33.25 28.03 -34.89
CA LYS A 786 -32.48 29.29 -34.77
C LYS A 786 -32.55 30.14 -36.04
N ARG A 787 -32.62 29.50 -37.22
CA ARG A 787 -32.80 30.20 -38.51
C ARG A 787 -34.16 30.88 -38.65
N LEU A 788 -35.19 30.33 -38.03
CA LEU A 788 -36.58 30.80 -38.13
C LEU A 788 -36.98 31.82 -37.04
N SER A 789 -36.12 32.07 -36.06
CA SER A 789 -36.39 33.01 -34.96
C SER A 789 -36.22 34.49 -35.42
N PRO A 790 -37.12 35.42 -35.03
CA PRO A 790 -37.08 36.80 -35.53
C PRO A 790 -35.91 37.57 -34.89
N GLY A 791 -34.85 37.81 -35.67
CA GLY A 791 -33.68 38.60 -35.26
C GLY A 791 -32.37 38.33 -36.01
N GLY A 792 -32.26 37.26 -36.80
CA GLY A 792 -31.04 36.92 -37.53
C GLY A 792 -31.06 37.36 -39.00
N GLY A 793 -30.47 38.51 -39.32
CA GLY A 793 -30.18 38.90 -40.69
C GLY A 793 -29.04 38.08 -41.31
N GLN A 794 -29.14 37.88 -42.63
CA GLN A 794 -28.19 37.31 -43.60
C GLN A 794 -28.19 35.78 -43.81
N ARG A 795 -28.67 35.41 -45.01
CA ARG A 795 -28.47 34.11 -45.67
C ARG A 795 -27.02 33.97 -46.12
N PRO A 796 -26.44 32.77 -45.96
CA PRO A 796 -25.85 32.11 -47.13
C PRO A 796 -26.38 30.67 -47.29
N GLY A 797 -26.60 30.29 -48.54
CA GLY A 797 -27.10 28.96 -48.91
C GLY A 797 -26.04 27.88 -48.72
N VAL A 798 -26.46 26.72 -48.20
CA VAL A 798 -25.70 25.47 -48.27
C VAL A 798 -26.70 24.32 -48.44
N GLU A 799 -26.40 23.46 -49.41
CA GLU A 799 -27.18 22.31 -49.87
C GLU A 799 -27.30 21.19 -48.80
N ARG A 800 -28.38 20.42 -48.88
CA ARG A 800 -28.60 19.19 -48.09
C ARG A 800 -27.53 18.14 -48.41
N PRO A 801 -27.02 17.36 -47.43
CA PRO A 801 -26.39 16.08 -47.73
C PRO A 801 -27.48 15.06 -48.08
N SER A 802 -27.31 14.41 -49.22
CA SER A 802 -28.08 13.26 -49.65
C SER A 802 -27.84 12.06 -48.71
N LEU A 803 -28.92 11.54 -48.14
CA LEU A 803 -28.96 10.30 -47.36
C LEU A 803 -28.58 9.09 -48.24
N MET A 804 -27.63 8.28 -47.76
CA MET A 804 -27.45 6.87 -48.10
C MET A 804 -27.43 6.05 -46.82
#